data_AF-A0A922J6Q2-F1
#
_entry.id   AF-A0A922J6Q2-F1
#
_cell.length_a   1.000
_cell.length_b   1.000
_cell.length_c   1.000
_cell.angle_alpha   90.00
_cell.angle_beta   90.00
_cell.angle_gamma   90.00
#
_symmetry.space_group_name_H-M   'P 1'
#
loop_
_entity.id
_entity.type
_entity.pdbx_description
1 polymer ?
#
loop_
_entity_poly.entity_id
_entity_poly.type
_entity_poly.pdbx_seq_one_letter_code
_entity_poly.pdbx_strand_id
1 'polypeptide(L)'
;MEFEKRKAATLASLGSTETDKSPKGTLDAPIIPLLNTLNHHPSYFTTSSCSGRISILSQPKHTNNDNNTKKKARGGTWLFVSHDPADTDSVISLLFPPESTHQQPHSELVLRFEPLIVAVECKDLASAQSLVSTAISSGFRESGITSAGKRVIVAIRCSIRMEVPLGTTEKLLVSPEFVRYLVDVANEKMEANRKRTEGFFRALRQSDGFAGPEVSAAFVGSIDSVCNEDADLEEKDGDPHSGNLIGNGGTVGVSSCCLSVVPMVIVGEPVEKLFLWGHSACILDNKNENKAMIFGGFGGMGRHARRNESLLLNPFVGTLETMNVEGSPTPRLGHTCSLVGDFVFVIGGRADPVNILSDVWVLNAAKNEWRLAECTGSVFPPRHRHAAAVVSSKIYVFGGLNNDSISSSFHVLDTVNLQWKELPVAGEWPCARHSHSMVAYRSQIFMFGGYNGEKALGDLYSFDVKTCQWKKEKTSGRSPQARFSHSMFVYNNYLGLIGGCPIRQHCQELALLDLRIHVWKHLTLDSVGNDLFVRSTASIFGDDLVMIGGGASCYAFGTKFSEPMKINLLPLISLNDNPMPSKIREVHGTHRNDAVMGEKNARFQHPRCENGQTLSTAPSLNLGVESAGMNGNHMIASHWVLQLERKYAKLGKDILKKFGWLDLGRKVYSREDGMHIYFPVTKNLMVHIMKG
;
A
#
# COMPACT_ATOMS: atom_id res chain seq x y z
N MET A 1 35.50 16.91 28.05
CA MET A 1 35.54 18.23 28.73
C MET A 1 35.07 19.38 27.85
N GLU A 2 35.43 19.41 26.56
CA GLU A 2 35.07 20.52 25.67
C GLU A 2 33.57 20.68 25.35
N PHE A 3 32.82 19.59 25.19
CA PHE A 3 31.36 19.63 24.93
C PHE A 3 30.57 20.23 26.10
N GLU A 4 30.80 19.74 27.32
CA GLU A 4 30.11 20.22 28.53
C GLU A 4 30.31 21.72 28.75
N LYS A 5 31.52 22.23 28.50
CA LYS A 5 31.83 23.66 28.59
C LYS A 5 31.03 24.48 27.56
N ARG A 6 30.89 23.99 26.33
CA ARG A 6 30.10 24.65 25.27
C ARG A 6 28.60 24.58 25.56
N LYS A 7 28.12 23.45 26.06
CA LYS A 7 26.74 23.28 26.50
C LYS A 7 26.39 24.25 27.63
N ALA A 8 27.20 24.29 28.69
CA ALA A 8 27.00 25.22 29.81
C ALA A 8 27.00 26.68 29.36
N ALA A 9 27.94 27.08 28.48
CA ALA A 9 27.98 28.44 27.94
C ALA A 9 26.75 28.79 27.08
N THR A 10 26.27 27.85 26.27
CA THR A 10 25.09 28.06 25.40
C THR A 10 23.80 28.15 26.23
N LEU A 11 23.63 27.27 27.22
CA LEU A 11 22.48 27.29 28.13
C LEU A 11 22.46 28.54 29.02
N ALA A 12 23.63 29.02 29.46
CA ALA A 12 23.74 30.28 30.19
C ALA A 12 23.33 31.48 29.33
N SER A 13 23.63 31.47 28.02
CA SER A 13 23.17 32.52 27.09
C SER A 13 21.66 32.48 26.84
N LEU A 14 21.07 31.28 26.78
CA LEU A 14 19.62 31.07 26.63
C LEU A 14 18.80 31.52 27.85
N GLY A 15 19.42 31.54 29.04
CA GLY A 15 18.82 32.02 30.30
C GLY A 15 19.15 33.46 30.67
N SER A 16 19.91 34.18 29.83
CA SER A 16 20.26 35.59 30.04
C SER A 16 19.15 36.53 29.54
N THR A 17 19.08 37.76 30.07
CA THR A 17 18.16 38.80 29.59
C THR A 17 18.64 39.48 28.31
N GLU A 18 19.70 38.98 27.67
CA GLU A 18 20.18 39.49 26.39
C GLU A 18 19.28 39.00 25.25
N THR A 19 19.02 39.87 24.27
CA THR A 19 18.17 39.54 23.12
C THR A 19 18.79 38.44 22.26
N ASP A 20 17.96 37.47 21.85
CA ASP A 20 18.38 36.38 20.98
C ASP A 20 19.00 36.90 19.68
N LYS A 21 20.00 36.20 19.13
CA LYS A 21 20.73 36.64 17.94
C LYS A 21 19.91 36.54 16.64
N SER A 22 18.72 35.94 16.68
CA SER A 22 17.80 35.99 15.55
C SER A 22 17.28 37.41 15.34
N PRO A 23 16.87 37.77 14.11
CA PRO A 23 16.24 39.06 13.83
C PRO A 23 14.99 39.37 14.68
N LYS A 24 14.39 38.34 15.30
CA LYS A 24 13.19 38.42 16.15
C LYS A 24 13.52 38.67 17.63
N GLY A 25 14.76 38.44 18.07
CA GLY A 25 15.20 38.70 19.44
C GLY A 25 14.63 37.77 20.52
N THR A 26 13.79 36.79 20.16
CA THR A 26 13.15 35.83 21.08
C THR A 26 13.01 34.43 20.44
N LEU A 27 12.96 33.38 21.26
CA LEU A 27 12.66 32.02 20.81
C LEU A 27 11.20 31.87 20.36
N ASP A 28 10.96 31.04 19.35
CA ASP A 28 9.61 30.76 18.87
C ASP A 28 8.81 29.92 19.88
N ALA A 29 7.77 30.52 20.47
CA ALA A 29 6.93 29.92 21.50
C ALA A 29 6.46 28.47 21.20
N PRO A 30 6.04 28.11 19.97
CA PRO A 30 5.54 26.76 19.66
C PRO A 30 6.56 25.63 19.82
N ILE A 31 7.87 25.92 19.82
CA ILE A 31 8.91 24.88 19.89
C ILE A 31 9.72 24.91 21.18
N ILE A 32 9.42 25.82 22.10
CA ILE A 32 10.10 25.90 23.40
C ILE A 32 10.11 24.55 24.14
N PRO A 33 9.00 23.78 24.24
CA PRO A 33 9.02 22.48 24.91
C PRO A 33 9.99 21.47 24.29
N LEU A 34 10.08 21.48 22.95
CA LEU A 34 11.00 20.64 22.18
C LEU A 34 12.45 21.03 22.43
N LEU A 35 12.76 22.33 22.36
CA LEU A 35 14.12 22.84 22.59
C LEU A 35 14.56 22.55 24.03
N ASN A 36 13.67 22.75 25.01
CA ASN A 36 13.95 22.42 26.40
C ASN A 36 14.26 20.94 26.57
N THR A 37 13.47 20.05 25.97
CA THR A 37 13.69 18.60 26.08
C THR A 37 15.05 18.19 25.50
N LEU A 38 15.43 18.75 24.35
CA LEU A 38 16.75 18.55 23.76
C LEU A 38 17.87 19.08 24.67
N ASN A 39 17.70 20.27 25.24
CA ASN A 39 18.71 20.95 26.05
C ASN A 39 18.93 20.28 27.44
N HIS A 40 17.89 19.69 28.03
CA HIS A 40 17.99 18.98 29.30
C HIS A 40 18.73 17.64 29.17
N HIS A 41 18.67 17.00 28.01
CA HIS A 41 19.35 15.72 27.79
C HIS A 41 20.88 15.86 27.81
N PRO A 42 21.64 15.06 28.58
CA PRO A 42 23.08 15.25 28.78
C PRO A 42 23.89 15.28 27.48
N SER A 43 23.50 14.52 26.47
CA SER A 43 24.22 14.42 25.19
C SER A 43 23.87 15.47 24.13
N TYR A 44 22.94 16.40 24.38
CA TYR A 44 22.47 17.36 23.36
C TYR A 44 22.39 18.79 23.88
N PHE A 45 22.58 19.75 22.98
CA PHE A 45 22.10 21.13 23.14
C PHE A 45 21.87 21.81 21.78
N THR A 46 20.89 22.70 21.71
CA THR A 46 20.50 23.40 20.48
C THR A 46 21.35 24.65 20.24
N THR A 47 21.85 24.84 19.02
CA THR A 47 22.69 26.00 18.64
C THR A 47 21.94 27.04 17.82
N SER A 48 20.85 26.66 17.16
CA SER A 48 19.94 27.55 16.42
C SER A 48 18.64 26.84 16.12
N SER A 49 17.52 27.55 16.05
CA SER A 49 16.22 26.97 15.73
C SER A 49 15.29 27.96 15.00
N CYS A 50 14.29 27.43 14.31
CA CYS A 50 13.13 28.17 13.79
C CYS A 50 11.94 27.20 13.75
N SER A 51 10.78 27.62 14.26
CA SER A 51 9.55 26.79 14.30
C SER A 51 8.97 26.49 12.91
N GLY A 52 9.39 27.25 11.91
CA GLY A 52 8.79 27.35 10.58
C GLY A 52 8.17 28.73 10.38
N ARG A 53 8.11 29.19 9.12
CA ARG A 53 7.61 30.53 8.79
C ARG A 53 6.98 30.62 7.41
N ILE A 54 6.00 31.49 7.29
CA ILE A 54 5.52 32.03 6.00
C ILE A 54 6.18 33.38 5.81
N SER A 55 6.60 33.66 4.58
CA SER A 55 7.29 34.91 4.29
C SER A 55 7.18 35.36 2.85
N ILE A 56 7.31 36.67 2.64
CA ILE A 56 7.50 37.26 1.32
C ILE A 56 8.88 37.92 1.31
N LEU A 57 9.74 37.44 0.43
CA LEU A 57 11.11 37.91 0.31
C LEU A 57 11.27 38.71 -0.99
N SER A 58 11.86 39.91 -0.86
CA SER A 58 12.27 40.76 -1.96
C SER A 58 13.75 40.51 -2.28
N GLN A 59 14.04 39.92 -3.44
CA GLN A 59 15.39 39.58 -3.88
C GLN A 59 15.86 40.49 -5.03
N PRO A 60 17.09 41.03 -5.00
CA PRO A 60 17.62 41.80 -6.12
C PRO A 60 17.73 40.94 -7.39
N LYS A 61 17.30 41.45 -8.55
CA LYS A 61 17.54 40.75 -9.83
C LYS A 61 19.04 40.64 -10.10
N HIS A 62 19.53 39.43 -10.37
CA HIS A 62 20.89 39.21 -10.85
C HIS A 62 21.05 39.80 -12.26
N THR A 63 21.72 40.93 -12.39
CA THR A 63 22.19 41.43 -13.69
C THR A 63 23.46 40.69 -14.08
N ASN A 64 23.48 40.07 -15.26
CA ASN A 64 24.54 39.21 -15.78
C ASN A 64 25.83 39.94 -16.21
N ASN A 65 26.18 41.06 -15.58
CA ASN A 65 27.41 41.79 -15.86
C ASN A 65 28.11 42.17 -14.55
N ASP A 66 28.99 41.30 -14.07
CA ASP A 66 30.16 41.68 -13.27
C ASP A 66 31.09 40.46 -13.12
N ASN A 67 32.01 40.32 -14.08
CA ASN A 67 33.22 39.52 -13.87
C ASN A 67 34.09 40.23 -12.82
N ASN A 68 34.64 39.43 -11.89
CA ASN A 68 35.54 39.81 -10.80
C ASN A 68 34.92 40.46 -9.56
N THR A 69 34.52 39.63 -8.60
CA THR A 69 35.03 39.59 -7.21
C THR A 69 34.25 38.53 -6.42
N LYS A 70 34.90 37.80 -5.51
CA LYS A 70 34.24 36.86 -4.57
C LYS A 70 33.20 37.61 -3.72
N LYS A 71 31.97 37.78 -4.20
CA LYS A 71 30.92 38.55 -3.52
C LYS A 71 30.09 37.63 -2.61
N LYS A 72 30.11 37.91 -1.30
CA LYS A 72 29.11 37.44 -0.32
C LYS A 72 27.71 37.67 -0.89
N ALA A 73 26.81 36.69 -0.78
CA ALA A 73 25.41 36.84 -1.18
C ALA A 73 24.81 38.10 -0.54
N ARG A 74 24.39 39.07 -1.35
CA ARG A 74 23.60 40.21 -0.87
C ARG A 74 22.20 39.65 -0.54
N GLY A 75 21.90 39.50 0.74
CA GLY A 75 20.63 38.95 1.22
C GLY A 75 19.43 39.80 0.79
N GLY A 76 18.31 39.16 0.47
CA GLY A 76 17.04 39.83 0.18
C GLY A 76 16.42 40.47 1.43
N THR A 77 15.43 41.35 1.24
CA THR A 77 14.69 42.02 2.32
C THR A 77 13.36 41.32 2.54
N TRP A 78 13.04 40.98 3.79
CA TRP A 78 11.76 40.38 4.15
C TRP A 78 10.67 41.46 4.16
N LEU A 79 9.65 41.32 3.32
CA LEU A 79 8.47 42.18 3.31
C LEU A 79 7.38 41.68 4.25
N PHE A 80 7.32 40.36 4.44
CA PHE A 80 6.40 39.70 5.35
C PHE A 80 7.10 38.51 6.01
N VAL A 81 6.88 38.31 7.31
CA VAL A 81 7.29 37.11 8.05
C VAL A 81 6.23 36.81 9.11
N SER A 82 5.77 35.56 9.16
CA SER A 82 4.94 35.04 10.24
C SER A 82 5.39 33.66 10.67
N HIS A 83 5.39 33.41 11.98
CA HIS A 83 5.61 32.08 12.59
C HIS A 83 4.30 31.39 12.99
N ASP A 84 3.18 32.08 12.73
CA ASP A 84 1.81 31.63 12.89
C ASP A 84 1.11 31.63 11.52
N PRO A 85 -0.05 30.96 11.38
CA PRO A 85 -0.82 31.04 10.14
C PRO A 85 -0.95 32.49 9.69
N ALA A 86 -0.58 32.75 8.44
CA ALA A 86 -0.59 34.08 7.89
C ALA A 86 -2.03 34.53 7.65
N ASP A 87 -2.34 35.74 8.09
CA ASP A 87 -3.62 36.38 7.80
C ASP A 87 -3.68 36.79 6.32
N THR A 88 -4.65 36.23 5.61
CA THR A 88 -4.77 36.37 4.15
C THR A 88 -5.00 37.83 3.73
N ASP A 89 -5.82 38.57 4.46
CA ASP A 89 -6.14 39.97 4.13
C ASP A 89 -4.96 40.92 4.38
N SER A 90 -4.17 40.66 5.43
CA SER A 90 -2.92 41.37 5.69
C SER A 90 -1.90 41.17 4.56
N VAL A 91 -1.77 39.94 4.05
CA VAL A 91 -0.85 39.63 2.94
C VAL A 91 -1.31 40.28 1.63
N ILE A 92 -2.62 40.30 1.36
CA ILE A 92 -3.16 40.99 0.18
C ILE A 92 -2.97 42.49 0.28
N SER A 93 -3.29 43.09 1.42
CA SER A 93 -3.14 44.54 1.63
C SER A 93 -1.69 44.99 1.47
N LEU A 94 -0.74 44.13 1.84
CA LEU A 94 0.70 44.35 1.64
C LEU A 94 1.11 44.30 0.16
N LEU A 95 0.58 43.33 -0.60
CA LEU A 95 0.96 43.10 -2.00
C LEU A 95 0.20 43.98 -3.00
N PHE A 96 -1.03 44.38 -2.66
CA PHE A 96 -1.93 45.18 -3.50
C PHE A 96 -2.39 46.44 -2.75
N PRO A 97 -1.48 47.39 -2.45
CA PRO A 97 -1.83 48.61 -1.74
C PRO A 97 -2.77 49.50 -2.61
N PRO A 98 -3.76 50.18 -2.01
CA PRO A 98 -4.73 51.00 -2.73
C PRO A 98 -4.15 52.31 -3.33
N GLU A 99 -2.97 52.77 -2.89
CA GLU A 99 -2.29 53.94 -3.46
C GLU A 99 -0.80 53.65 -3.69
N SER A 100 -0.35 53.69 -4.94
CA SER A 100 1.05 53.46 -5.32
C SER A 100 1.91 54.69 -5.04
N THR A 101 2.59 54.72 -3.91
CA THR A 101 3.72 55.64 -3.70
C THR A 101 4.99 54.85 -3.36
N HIS A 102 6.08 55.29 -4.00
CA HIS A 102 7.46 54.80 -3.94
C HIS A 102 7.88 53.77 -4.99
N GLN A 103 8.71 54.26 -5.93
CA GLN A 103 9.63 53.48 -6.76
C GLN A 103 10.60 52.71 -5.85
N GLN A 104 10.22 51.50 -5.46
CA GLN A 104 11.16 50.56 -4.86
C GLN A 104 12.05 49.94 -5.95
N PRO A 105 13.33 49.65 -5.64
CA PRO A 105 14.22 49.01 -6.59
C PRO A 105 13.63 47.70 -7.13
N HIS A 106 13.72 47.49 -8.45
CA HIS A 106 13.29 46.27 -9.13
C HIS A 106 13.82 45.00 -8.46
N SER A 107 12.97 44.36 -7.67
CA SER A 107 13.30 43.15 -6.93
C SER A 107 12.24 42.10 -7.18
N GLU A 108 12.65 40.84 -7.27
CA GLU A 108 11.74 39.70 -7.41
C GLU A 108 11.09 39.40 -6.06
N LEU A 109 9.78 39.21 -6.09
CA LEU A 109 8.97 38.87 -4.92
C LEU A 109 8.68 37.39 -4.93
N VAL A 110 9.01 36.72 -3.82
CA VAL A 110 8.80 35.28 -3.68
C VAL A 110 8.08 34.99 -2.36
N LEU A 111 6.92 34.34 -2.45
CA LEU A 111 6.21 33.80 -1.30
C LEU A 111 6.82 32.45 -0.93
N ARG A 112 7.14 32.27 0.34
CA ARG A 112 7.80 31.07 0.85
C ARG A 112 7.11 30.53 2.09
N PHE A 113 7.01 29.21 2.16
CA PHE A 113 6.85 28.49 3.42
C PHE A 113 8.14 27.70 3.69
N GLU A 114 8.78 27.99 4.80
CA GLU A 114 9.96 27.30 5.29
C GLU A 114 9.61 26.54 6.57
N PRO A 115 9.86 25.22 6.65
CA PRO A 115 9.44 24.43 7.80
C PRO A 115 10.43 24.52 8.97
N LEU A 116 10.14 23.76 10.05
CA LEU A 116 11.00 23.66 11.22
C LEU A 116 12.44 23.29 10.82
N ILE A 117 13.40 24.05 11.37
CA ILE A 117 14.81 23.70 11.35
C ILE A 117 15.41 23.86 12.75
N VAL A 118 16.14 22.85 13.21
CA VAL A 118 16.86 22.90 14.49
C VAL A 118 18.27 22.37 14.27
N ALA A 119 19.28 23.13 14.67
CA ALA A 119 20.65 22.67 14.74
C ALA A 119 20.97 22.25 16.18
N VAL A 120 21.46 21.02 16.34
CA VAL A 120 21.76 20.40 17.63
C VAL A 120 23.21 19.97 17.64
N GLU A 121 23.99 20.46 18.59
CA GLU A 121 25.32 19.91 18.86
C GLU A 121 25.17 18.68 19.77
N CYS A 122 25.75 17.57 19.32
CA CYS A 122 25.73 16.29 20.01
C CYS A 122 27.08 16.01 20.66
N LYS A 123 27.06 15.31 21.80
CA LYS A 123 28.26 14.93 22.55
C LYS A 123 29.22 14.06 21.73
N ASP A 124 28.66 13.12 20.97
CA ASP A 124 29.38 12.13 20.17
C ASP A 124 28.55 11.69 18.95
N LEU A 125 29.19 10.89 18.09
CA LEU A 125 28.57 10.40 16.85
C LEU A 125 27.40 9.44 17.11
N ALA A 126 27.46 8.63 18.17
CA ALA A 126 26.40 7.68 18.51
C ALA A 126 25.12 8.42 18.93
N SER A 127 25.26 9.44 19.78
CA SER A 127 24.14 10.33 20.15
C SER A 127 23.56 11.03 18.92
N ALA A 128 24.42 11.52 18.02
CA ALA A 128 23.97 12.14 16.76
C ALA A 128 23.21 11.17 15.86
N GLN A 129 23.67 9.93 15.73
CA GLN A 129 22.97 8.88 14.96
C GLN A 129 21.60 8.56 15.57
N SER A 130 21.51 8.45 16.90
CA SER A 130 20.25 8.23 17.60
C SER A 130 19.25 9.36 17.34
N LEU A 131 19.69 10.62 17.50
CA LEU A 131 18.85 11.78 17.28
C LEU A 131 18.38 11.90 15.81
N VAL A 132 19.27 11.62 14.85
CA VAL A 132 18.92 11.57 13.43
C VAL A 132 17.91 10.47 13.14
N SER A 133 18.07 9.28 13.74
CA SER A 133 17.13 8.18 13.60
C SER A 133 15.73 8.56 14.08
N THR A 134 15.62 9.11 15.29
CA THR A 134 14.35 9.60 15.86
C THR A 134 13.72 10.72 15.03
N ALA A 135 14.55 11.64 14.52
CA ALA A 135 14.06 12.73 13.65
C ALA A 135 13.50 12.18 12.33
N ILE A 136 14.21 11.25 11.68
CA ILE A 136 13.80 10.65 10.41
C ILE A 136 12.52 9.83 10.57
N SER A 137 12.43 9.00 11.62
CA SER A 137 11.22 8.22 11.92
C SER A 137 10.00 9.11 12.22
N SER A 138 10.23 10.31 12.77
CA SER A 138 9.21 11.32 13.01
C SER A 138 8.90 12.22 11.80
N GLY A 139 9.45 11.92 10.62
CA GLY A 139 9.16 12.64 9.38
C GLY A 139 10.13 13.77 9.02
N PHE A 140 11.17 14.02 9.82
CA PHE A 140 12.25 14.96 9.50
C PHE A 140 13.34 14.29 8.66
N ARG A 141 12.98 13.92 7.44
CA ARG A 141 13.79 13.04 6.55
C ARG A 141 15.02 13.70 5.93
N GLU A 142 15.10 15.03 5.93
CA GLU A 142 16.28 15.78 5.46
C GLU A 142 17.27 16.05 6.61
N SER A 143 17.04 15.41 7.77
CA SER A 143 17.93 15.50 8.93
C SER A 143 19.23 14.75 8.70
N GLY A 144 20.32 15.28 9.22
CA GLY A 144 21.61 14.63 9.08
C GLY A 144 22.72 15.32 9.86
N ILE A 145 23.85 14.61 9.95
CA ILE A 145 25.06 15.10 10.60
C ILE A 145 25.77 16.03 9.61
N THR A 146 25.76 17.32 9.90
CA THR A 146 26.30 18.39 9.04
C THR A 146 27.78 18.68 9.32
N SER A 147 28.27 18.33 10.50
CA SER A 147 29.69 18.38 10.88
C SER A 147 29.98 17.20 11.79
N ALA A 148 31.08 16.50 11.56
CA ALA A 148 31.57 15.40 12.39
C ALA A 148 33.06 15.54 12.77
N GLY A 149 33.65 16.72 12.53
CA GLY A 149 35.05 17.01 12.84
C GLY A 149 35.25 17.38 14.31
N LYS A 150 35.48 18.68 14.61
CA LYS A 150 35.65 19.17 15.99
C LYS A 150 34.35 19.22 16.80
N ARG A 151 33.21 19.31 16.11
CA ARG A 151 31.86 19.38 16.70
C ARG A 151 30.95 18.47 15.90
N VAL A 152 30.14 17.67 16.59
CA VAL A 152 29.13 16.83 15.96
C VAL A 152 27.83 17.62 15.93
N ILE A 153 27.41 18.08 14.75
CA ILE A 153 26.22 18.92 14.61
C ILE A 153 25.19 18.20 13.74
N VAL A 154 24.02 17.94 14.31
CA VAL A 154 22.84 17.44 13.61
C VAL A 154 21.97 18.62 13.19
N ALA A 155 21.55 18.65 11.94
CA ALA A 155 20.48 19.52 11.51
C ALA A 155 19.20 18.69 11.37
N ILE A 156 18.14 19.08 12.08
CA ILE A 156 16.81 18.48 12.02
C ILE A 156 16.01 19.28 10.99
N ARG A 157 15.57 18.63 9.89
CA ARG A 157 14.94 19.29 8.74
C ARG A 157 13.93 18.38 8.03
N CYS A 158 12.96 18.99 7.34
CA CYS A 158 12.00 18.28 6.51
C CYS A 158 11.75 19.00 5.17
N SER A 159 11.11 18.29 4.23
CA SER A 159 10.97 18.69 2.83
C SER A 159 9.68 19.44 2.48
N ILE A 160 8.82 19.75 3.47
CA ILE A 160 7.55 20.47 3.25
C ILE A 160 7.79 21.96 3.04
N ARG A 161 8.39 22.32 1.91
CA ARG A 161 8.66 23.72 1.50
C ARG A 161 7.63 24.19 0.47
N MET A 162 7.47 25.49 0.39
CA MET A 162 6.79 26.16 -0.70
C MET A 162 7.62 27.36 -1.13
N GLU A 163 7.74 27.58 -2.43
CA GLU A 163 8.40 28.74 -3.00
C GLU A 163 7.70 29.10 -4.30
N VAL A 164 7.07 30.27 -4.35
CA VAL A 164 6.27 30.71 -5.49
C VAL A 164 6.66 32.14 -5.85
N PRO A 165 7.20 32.38 -7.07
CA PRO A 165 7.45 33.73 -7.54
C PRO A 165 6.12 34.45 -7.78
N LEU A 166 5.97 35.63 -7.18
CA LEU A 166 4.77 36.47 -7.33
C LEU A 166 4.92 37.51 -8.43
N GLY A 167 6.15 37.80 -8.86
CA GLY A 167 6.48 38.83 -9.83
C GLY A 167 7.58 39.74 -9.31
N THR A 168 7.44 41.03 -9.52
CA THR A 168 8.40 42.04 -9.08
C THR A 168 7.73 43.11 -8.23
N THR A 169 8.52 43.90 -7.51
CA THR A 169 8.05 45.07 -6.74
C THR A 169 7.24 46.07 -7.57
N GLU A 170 7.45 46.15 -8.89
CA GLU A 170 6.69 47.05 -9.78
C GLU A 170 5.47 46.39 -10.43
N LYS A 171 5.56 45.08 -10.67
CA LYS A 171 4.53 44.32 -11.37
C LYS A 171 4.42 42.93 -10.80
N LEU A 172 3.33 42.70 -10.08
CA LEU A 172 2.88 41.36 -9.73
C LEU A 172 2.35 40.64 -10.97
N LEU A 173 2.66 39.36 -11.09
CA LEU A 173 2.23 38.48 -12.18
C LEU A 173 1.07 37.57 -11.74
N VAL A 174 0.59 37.76 -10.52
CA VAL A 174 -0.44 36.95 -9.86
C VAL A 174 -1.62 37.82 -9.49
N SER A 175 -2.83 37.25 -9.49
CA SER A 175 -4.03 37.95 -9.04
C SER A 175 -4.17 37.87 -7.50
N PRO A 176 -4.93 38.79 -6.87
CA PRO A 176 -5.24 38.70 -5.44
C PRO A 176 -5.87 37.37 -5.04
N GLU A 177 -6.74 36.80 -5.87
CA GLU A 177 -7.39 35.50 -5.63
C GLU A 177 -6.37 34.36 -5.61
N PHE A 178 -5.39 34.40 -6.52
CA PHE A 178 -4.31 33.42 -6.51
C PHE A 178 -3.42 33.57 -5.27
N VAL A 179 -3.16 34.80 -4.82
CA VAL A 179 -2.42 35.04 -3.57
C VAL A 179 -3.19 34.48 -2.36
N ARG A 180 -4.53 34.63 -2.29
CA ARG A 180 -5.36 33.99 -1.24
C ARG A 180 -5.13 32.49 -1.20
N TYR A 181 -5.30 31.83 -2.35
CA TYR A 181 -5.06 30.40 -2.48
C TYR A 181 -3.66 29.99 -2.02
N LEU A 182 -2.63 30.75 -2.40
CA LEU A 182 -1.25 30.46 -1.98
C LEU A 182 -1.05 30.62 -0.46
N VAL A 183 -1.69 31.60 0.17
CA VAL A 183 -1.64 31.78 1.63
C VAL A 183 -2.33 30.61 2.33
N ASP A 184 -3.48 30.14 1.83
CA ASP A 184 -4.17 28.97 2.37
C ASP A 184 -3.29 27.72 2.29
N VAL A 185 -2.68 27.47 1.13
CA VAL A 185 -1.72 26.36 0.96
C VAL A 185 -0.51 26.50 1.89
N ALA A 186 -0.03 27.73 2.13
CA ALA A 186 1.06 27.98 3.07
C ALA A 186 0.65 27.66 4.52
N ASN A 187 -0.57 28.03 4.90
CA ASN A 187 -1.16 27.77 6.22
C ASN A 187 -1.39 26.27 6.45
N GLU A 188 -1.88 25.54 5.46
CA GLU A 188 -1.99 24.07 5.50
C GLU A 188 -0.63 23.41 5.72
N LYS A 189 0.41 23.88 5.02
CA LYS A 189 1.78 23.38 5.21
C LYS A 189 2.33 23.72 6.60
N MET A 190 1.99 24.89 7.15
CA MET A 190 2.35 25.25 8.51
C MET A 190 1.70 24.32 9.54
N GLU A 191 0.43 24.00 9.37
CA GLU A 191 -0.26 23.07 10.26
C GLU A 191 0.33 21.66 10.17
N ALA A 192 0.62 21.19 8.95
CA ALA A 192 1.32 19.92 8.76
C ALA A 192 2.72 19.91 9.42
N ASN A 193 3.44 21.04 9.39
CA ASN A 193 4.72 21.21 10.07
C ASN A 193 4.56 21.14 11.61
N ARG A 194 3.52 21.76 12.16
CA ARG A 194 3.21 21.72 13.60
C ARG A 194 2.89 20.30 14.07
N LYS A 195 1.99 19.58 13.37
CA LYS A 195 1.66 18.18 13.67
C LYS A 195 2.89 17.28 13.65
N ARG A 196 3.79 17.49 12.68
CA ARG A 196 5.05 16.73 12.60
C ARG A 196 6.00 17.05 13.76
N THR A 197 6.11 18.34 14.12
CA THR A 197 6.93 18.79 15.24
C THR A 197 6.45 18.18 16.56
N GLU A 198 5.13 18.11 16.77
CA GLU A 198 4.52 17.45 17.94
C GLU A 198 4.77 15.94 17.95
N GLY A 199 4.66 15.27 16.79
CA GLY A 199 5.00 13.85 16.66
C GLY A 199 6.46 13.56 17.03
N PHE A 200 7.39 14.41 16.58
CA PHE A 200 8.80 14.29 16.93
C PHE A 200 9.07 14.56 18.41
N PHE A 201 8.41 15.57 18.98
CA PHE A 201 8.48 15.86 20.41
C PHE A 201 8.03 14.66 21.26
N ARG A 202 6.92 14.02 20.88
CA ARG A 202 6.42 12.81 21.56
C ARG A 202 7.40 11.64 21.45
N ALA A 203 7.95 11.41 20.26
CA ALA A 203 8.93 10.35 20.02
C ALA A 203 10.21 10.55 20.85
N LEU A 204 10.69 11.79 21.00
CA LEU A 204 11.84 12.09 21.86
C LEU A 204 11.57 11.75 23.32
N ARG A 205 10.39 12.10 23.86
CA ARG A 205 10.03 11.78 25.25
C ARG A 205 9.90 10.27 25.53
N GLN A 206 9.60 9.48 24.50
CA GLN A 206 9.49 8.03 24.60
C GLN A 206 10.84 7.31 24.41
N SER A 207 11.90 8.03 24.03
CA SER A 207 13.23 7.46 23.83
C SER A 207 14.08 7.47 25.11
N ASP A 208 14.86 6.40 25.32
CA ASP A 208 15.73 6.24 26.49
C ASP A 208 16.69 7.44 26.65
N GLY A 209 16.74 8.02 27.84
CA GLY A 209 17.63 9.14 28.20
C GLY A 209 16.98 10.54 28.20
N PHE A 210 15.77 10.71 27.65
CA PHE A 210 15.02 11.97 27.68
C PHE A 210 14.01 12.08 28.83
N ALA A 211 14.00 11.12 29.75
CA ALA A 211 13.15 11.15 30.94
C ALA A 211 13.68 12.15 31.99
N GLY A 212 13.09 13.34 32.03
CA GLY A 212 13.21 14.33 33.12
C GLY A 212 11.89 14.46 33.90
N PRO A 213 11.91 15.04 35.11
CA PRO A 213 10.88 14.84 36.14
C PRO A 213 9.50 15.32 35.69
N GLU A 214 8.47 14.59 36.13
CA GLU A 214 7.07 14.98 35.97
C GLU A 214 6.88 16.43 36.40
N VAL A 215 6.48 17.28 35.44
CA VAL A 215 5.92 18.58 35.79
C VAL A 215 4.55 18.29 36.39
N SER A 216 4.47 18.44 37.71
CA SER A 216 3.25 18.34 38.50
C SER A 216 2.12 19.17 37.90
N ALA A 217 0.96 18.54 37.81
CA ALA A 217 -0.29 19.14 37.40
C ALA A 217 -0.59 20.44 38.18
N ALA A 218 -0.73 21.54 37.45
CA ALA A 218 -1.43 22.74 37.90
C ALA A 218 -2.09 23.43 36.70
N PHE A 219 -3.09 22.76 36.12
CA PHE A 219 -4.32 23.35 35.59
C PHE A 219 -5.19 22.18 35.07
N VAL A 220 -5.76 21.42 36.01
CA VAL A 220 -6.86 20.48 35.70
C VAL A 220 -8.15 21.24 35.95
N GLY A 221 -8.73 21.77 34.88
CA GLY A 221 -10.14 22.08 34.79
C GLY A 221 -10.82 20.97 33.99
N SER A 222 -11.61 20.16 34.69
CA SER A 222 -12.50 19.07 34.26
C SER A 222 -12.53 18.65 32.80
N ILE A 223 -12.19 17.37 32.56
CA ILE A 223 -12.79 16.56 31.49
C ILE A 223 -13.29 15.27 32.14
N ASP A 224 -14.61 15.15 32.24
CA ASP A 224 -15.31 13.87 32.18
C ASP A 224 -16.06 13.84 30.85
N SER A 225 -15.85 12.75 30.11
CA SER A 225 -16.83 12.01 29.30
C SER A 225 -17.96 12.81 28.62
N VAL A 226 -18.00 12.83 27.29
CA VAL A 226 -19.14 12.38 26.45
C VAL A 226 -18.71 12.29 24.97
N CYS A 227 -19.02 11.14 24.39
CA CYS A 227 -19.42 10.77 23.03
C CYS A 227 -18.96 11.53 21.77
N ASN A 228 -18.68 10.70 20.76
CA ASN A 228 -18.96 10.91 19.33
C ASN A 228 -20.13 11.84 19.06
N GLU A 229 -19.97 12.69 18.04
CA GLU A 229 -20.98 12.88 16.99
C GLU A 229 -20.26 13.37 15.72
N ASP A 230 -20.36 12.55 14.67
CA ASP A 230 -20.18 12.95 13.29
C ASP A 230 -21.17 14.07 12.98
N ALA A 231 -20.70 15.12 12.30
CA ALA A 231 -21.56 16.07 11.63
C ALA A 231 -21.00 16.38 10.26
N ASP A 232 -21.72 15.86 9.27
CA ASP A 232 -21.67 16.18 7.85
C ASP A 232 -21.60 17.69 7.59
N LEU A 233 -20.81 18.09 6.59
CA LEU A 233 -21.04 19.33 5.86
C LEU A 233 -21.15 19.01 4.38
N GLU A 234 -22.42 18.93 3.97
CA GLU A 234 -22.93 18.97 2.61
C GLU A 234 -22.41 20.21 1.86
N GLU A 235 -21.91 20.01 0.63
CA GLU A 235 -21.86 21.07 -0.38
C GLU A 235 -23.27 21.29 -0.93
N LYS A 236 -23.79 22.52 -0.79
CA LYS A 236 -25.02 22.98 -1.42
C LYS A 236 -24.76 23.56 -2.81
N ASP A 237 -25.48 23.01 -3.77
CA ASP A 237 -25.69 23.44 -5.16
C ASP A 237 -26.33 24.83 -5.33
N GLY A 238 -26.20 25.36 -6.56
CA GLY A 238 -26.99 26.44 -7.16
C GLY A 238 -26.52 26.74 -8.59
N ASP A 239 -26.77 25.90 -9.63
CA ASP A 239 -28.02 25.70 -10.43
C ASP A 239 -28.17 26.73 -11.59
N PRO A 240 -29.02 26.60 -12.65
CA PRO A 240 -29.59 25.45 -13.39
C PRO A 240 -29.38 25.50 -14.94
N HIS A 241 -29.48 24.36 -15.63
CA HIS A 241 -30.53 24.08 -16.65
C HIS A 241 -30.34 22.76 -17.43
N SER A 242 -31.16 21.78 -17.02
CA SER A 242 -32.02 20.88 -17.81
C SER A 242 -31.50 20.12 -19.05
N GLY A 243 -31.61 18.79 -19.00
CA GLY A 243 -31.75 17.95 -20.20
C GLY A 243 -31.60 16.44 -19.99
N ASN A 244 -32.63 15.79 -19.41
CA ASN A 244 -32.83 14.34 -19.31
C ASN A 244 -32.43 13.55 -20.58
N LEU A 245 -31.73 12.42 -20.41
CA LEU A 245 -31.94 11.20 -21.21
C LEU A 245 -31.65 9.94 -20.38
N ILE A 246 -32.71 9.14 -20.20
CA ILE A 246 -32.76 7.84 -19.55
C ILE A 246 -32.14 6.79 -20.48
N GLY A 247 -31.30 5.90 -19.92
CA GLY A 247 -30.77 4.73 -20.62
C GLY A 247 -30.59 3.53 -19.69
N ASN A 248 -31.58 2.63 -19.71
CA ASN A 248 -31.61 1.34 -19.00
C ASN A 248 -30.34 0.50 -19.23
N GLY A 249 -29.80 -0.06 -18.15
CA GLY A 249 -28.82 -1.13 -18.17
C GLY A 249 -28.80 -1.88 -16.84
N GLY A 250 -29.64 -2.90 -16.71
CA GLY A 250 -29.77 -3.71 -15.50
C GLY A 250 -28.47 -4.44 -15.14
N THR A 251 -27.93 -4.14 -13.97
CA THR A 251 -26.88 -4.94 -13.33
C THR A 251 -27.51 -6.14 -12.64
N VAL A 252 -27.25 -7.32 -13.18
CA VAL A 252 -27.47 -8.59 -12.50
C VAL A 252 -26.54 -8.62 -11.28
N GLY A 253 -27.12 -8.55 -10.08
CA GLY A 253 -26.40 -8.63 -8.82
C GLY A 253 -25.72 -9.98 -8.68
N VAL A 254 -24.40 -10.02 -8.84
CA VAL A 254 -23.57 -11.13 -8.37
C VAL A 254 -23.28 -10.86 -6.91
N SER A 255 -23.67 -11.78 -6.04
CA SER A 255 -23.28 -11.78 -4.62
C SER A 255 -21.76 -11.57 -4.52
N SER A 256 -21.34 -10.44 -3.95
CA SER A 256 -19.92 -10.10 -3.81
C SER A 256 -19.33 -11.01 -2.74
N CYS A 257 -18.75 -12.13 -3.17
CA CYS A 257 -17.92 -12.96 -2.31
C CYS A 257 -16.64 -12.16 -2.00
N CYS A 258 -16.42 -11.89 -0.73
CA CYS A 258 -15.18 -11.30 -0.25
C CYS A 258 -14.22 -12.39 0.25
N LEU A 259 -12.92 -12.21 0.00
CA LEU A 259 -11.88 -13.13 0.48
C LEU A 259 -11.09 -12.47 1.60
N SER A 260 -10.95 -13.17 2.72
CA SER A 260 -10.12 -12.71 3.84
C SER A 260 -8.63 -12.79 3.49
N VAL A 261 -7.93 -11.70 3.78
CA VAL A 261 -6.47 -11.61 3.67
C VAL A 261 -5.88 -11.57 5.07
N VAL A 262 -4.94 -12.47 5.32
CA VAL A 262 -4.36 -12.68 6.65
C VAL A 262 -2.86 -12.40 6.58
N PRO A 263 -2.34 -11.43 7.38
CA PRO A 263 -0.90 -11.25 7.54
C PRO A 263 -0.23 -12.52 8.05
N MET A 264 0.97 -12.82 7.55
CA MET A 264 1.72 -13.97 8.02
C MET A 264 2.56 -13.61 9.24
N VAL A 265 2.45 -14.42 10.30
CA VAL A 265 3.40 -14.38 11.41
C VAL A 265 4.65 -15.11 10.97
N ILE A 266 5.78 -14.39 10.91
CA ILE A 266 7.07 -14.95 10.51
C ILE A 266 7.91 -15.26 11.75
N VAL A 267 8.49 -16.45 11.77
CA VAL A 267 9.38 -16.93 12.84
C VAL A 267 10.70 -17.45 12.26
N GLY A 268 11.78 -17.40 13.04
CA GLY A 268 13.13 -17.76 12.57
C GLY A 268 13.93 -16.52 12.20
N GLU A 269 14.21 -16.34 10.92
CA GLU A 269 14.88 -15.14 10.39
C GLU A 269 13.99 -13.88 10.48
N PRO A 270 14.58 -12.66 10.55
CA PRO A 270 13.81 -11.42 10.61
C PRO A 270 12.91 -11.22 9.38
N VAL A 271 11.65 -10.83 9.60
CA VAL A 271 10.64 -10.60 8.54
C VAL A 271 11.07 -9.54 7.53
N GLU A 272 11.89 -8.58 7.95
CA GLU A 272 12.43 -7.52 7.12
C GLU A 272 13.28 -8.07 5.96
N LYS A 273 13.79 -9.30 6.06
CA LYS A 273 14.43 -9.98 4.92
C LYS A 273 13.47 -10.22 3.76
N LEU A 274 12.16 -10.28 4.00
CA LEU A 274 11.11 -10.41 2.98
C LEU A 274 10.62 -9.05 2.46
N PHE A 275 11.08 -7.93 3.03
CA PHE A 275 10.79 -6.57 2.54
C PHE A 275 11.64 -6.27 1.31
N LEU A 276 11.27 -6.93 0.21
CA LEU A 276 11.97 -6.95 -1.06
C LEU A 276 11.01 -6.67 -2.18
N TRP A 277 11.42 -5.90 -3.18
CA TRP A 277 10.70 -5.79 -4.45
C TRP A 277 11.55 -6.26 -5.64
N GLY A 278 10.90 -6.83 -6.65
CA GLY A 278 11.61 -7.39 -7.81
C GLY A 278 12.51 -8.59 -7.48
N HIS A 279 12.24 -9.25 -6.35
CA HIS A 279 12.69 -10.62 -6.09
C HIS A 279 11.86 -11.58 -6.95
N SER A 280 12.28 -12.84 -7.01
CA SER A 280 11.44 -13.92 -7.53
C SER A 280 11.28 -14.99 -6.47
N ALA A 281 10.18 -15.74 -6.56
CA ALA A 281 9.90 -16.86 -5.69
C ALA A 281 9.41 -18.07 -6.52
N CYS A 282 9.80 -19.27 -6.10
CA CYS A 282 9.27 -20.52 -6.64
C CYS A 282 8.96 -21.49 -5.51
N ILE A 283 8.03 -22.40 -5.74
CA ILE A 283 7.66 -23.44 -4.78
C ILE A 283 8.65 -24.60 -4.95
N LEU A 284 9.28 -25.03 -3.86
CA LEU A 284 10.06 -26.27 -3.80
C LEU A 284 9.14 -27.40 -3.32
N ASP A 285 9.05 -28.46 -4.11
CA ASP A 285 8.33 -29.69 -3.75
C ASP A 285 9.34 -30.75 -3.30
N ASN A 286 9.81 -30.64 -2.06
CA ASN A 286 10.75 -31.59 -1.45
C ASN A 286 10.03 -32.42 -0.38
N LYS A 287 9.78 -33.71 -0.64
CA LYS A 287 9.45 -34.75 0.36
C LYS A 287 8.48 -34.29 1.47
N ASN A 288 7.32 -33.73 1.09
CA ASN A 288 6.23 -33.26 1.96
C ASN A 288 6.40 -31.89 2.66
N GLU A 289 7.49 -31.15 2.43
CA GLU A 289 7.63 -29.77 2.91
C GLU A 289 7.58 -28.77 1.75
N ASN A 290 6.36 -28.39 1.33
CA ASN A 290 6.17 -27.33 0.34
C ASN A 290 6.64 -25.98 0.92
N LYS A 291 7.83 -25.54 0.52
CA LYS A 291 8.43 -24.26 0.93
C LYS A 291 8.55 -23.32 -0.27
N ALA A 292 8.34 -22.03 -0.07
CA ALA A 292 8.70 -21.02 -1.06
C ALA A 292 10.21 -20.74 -0.94
N MET A 293 10.92 -20.85 -2.06
CA MET A 293 12.27 -20.31 -2.16
C MET A 293 12.19 -18.90 -2.72
N ILE A 294 12.72 -17.92 -1.99
CA ILE A 294 12.81 -16.51 -2.38
C ILE A 294 14.26 -16.20 -2.73
N PHE A 295 14.48 -15.56 -3.86
CA PHE A 295 15.82 -15.14 -4.28
C PHE A 295 15.84 -13.70 -4.80
N GLY A 296 16.89 -12.99 -4.41
CA GLY A 296 17.24 -11.67 -4.89
C GLY A 296 16.27 -10.55 -4.51
N GLY A 297 16.11 -9.57 -5.39
CA GLY A 297 15.33 -8.36 -5.15
C GLY A 297 16.14 -7.24 -4.51
N PHE A 298 15.48 -6.12 -4.23
CA PHE A 298 16.08 -4.95 -3.58
C PHE A 298 15.30 -4.58 -2.31
N GLY A 299 16.02 -4.28 -1.24
CA GLY A 299 15.45 -4.01 0.07
C GLY A 299 16.19 -4.79 1.15
N GLY A 300 15.44 -5.40 2.06
CA GLY A 300 15.99 -6.18 3.17
C GLY A 300 16.51 -5.33 4.33
N MET A 301 17.06 -6.01 5.33
CA MET A 301 17.63 -5.43 6.57
C MET A 301 18.73 -4.39 6.31
N GLY A 302 18.70 -3.29 7.04
CA GLY A 302 19.69 -2.20 6.94
C GLY A 302 19.50 -1.33 5.71
N ARG A 303 20.59 -0.84 5.10
CA ARG A 303 20.52 -0.01 3.90
C ARG A 303 20.00 -0.85 2.74
N HIS A 304 18.96 -0.37 2.06
CA HIS A 304 18.41 -1.09 0.91
C HIS A 304 19.47 -1.32 -0.17
N ALA A 305 19.64 -2.59 -0.52
CA ALA A 305 20.58 -3.06 -1.50
C ALA A 305 19.95 -4.22 -2.27
N ARG A 306 20.57 -4.61 -3.39
CA ARG A 306 20.21 -5.86 -4.04
C ARG A 306 20.69 -7.03 -3.19
N ARG A 307 19.93 -8.12 -3.19
CA ARG A 307 20.22 -9.32 -2.40
C ARG A 307 20.56 -10.51 -3.32
N ASN A 308 21.22 -11.50 -2.75
CA ASN A 308 21.45 -12.84 -3.31
C ASN A 308 21.34 -13.93 -2.25
N GLU A 309 20.71 -13.63 -1.11
CA GLU A 309 20.35 -14.66 -0.13
C GLU A 309 19.28 -15.57 -0.73
N SER A 310 19.42 -16.88 -0.52
CA SER A 310 18.38 -17.87 -0.82
C SER A 310 17.59 -18.12 0.46
N LEU A 311 16.36 -17.63 0.51
CA LEU A 311 15.49 -17.78 1.69
C LEU A 311 14.46 -18.88 1.45
N LEU A 312 14.16 -19.64 2.49
CA LEU A 312 13.10 -20.64 2.51
C LEU A 312 12.01 -20.19 3.46
N LEU A 313 10.80 -20.02 2.94
CA LEU A 313 9.60 -19.74 3.72
C LEU A 313 8.70 -20.96 3.70
N ASN A 314 8.42 -21.55 4.85
CA ASN A 314 7.29 -22.47 4.99
C ASN A 314 6.03 -21.62 5.26
N PRO A 315 5.09 -21.54 4.31
CA PRO A 315 3.96 -20.66 4.50
C PRO A 315 3.01 -21.21 5.57
N PHE A 316 2.85 -22.52 5.74
CA PHE A 316 1.87 -23.10 6.66
C PHE A 316 2.13 -22.71 8.12
N VAL A 317 3.39 -22.77 8.55
CA VAL A 317 3.82 -22.44 9.91
C VAL A 317 4.48 -21.06 10.03
N GLY A 318 4.83 -20.43 8.91
CA GLY A 318 5.49 -19.12 8.89
C GLY A 318 6.99 -19.15 9.20
N THR A 319 7.65 -20.30 9.13
CA THR A 319 9.10 -20.38 9.39
C THR A 319 9.89 -19.83 8.21
N LEU A 320 10.78 -18.88 8.47
CA LEU A 320 11.72 -18.29 7.52
C LEU A 320 13.15 -18.67 7.89
N GLU A 321 13.87 -19.24 6.93
CA GLU A 321 15.22 -19.76 7.12
C GLU A 321 16.11 -19.31 5.95
N THR A 322 17.38 -19.02 6.23
CA THR A 322 18.38 -18.82 5.18
C THR A 322 18.93 -20.18 4.75
N MET A 323 18.86 -20.50 3.46
CA MET A 323 19.43 -21.73 2.92
C MET A 323 20.96 -21.64 2.91
N ASN A 324 21.63 -22.62 3.52
CA ASN A 324 23.09 -22.74 3.42
C ASN A 324 23.44 -23.33 2.05
N VAL A 325 23.86 -22.47 1.12
CA VAL A 325 24.17 -22.83 -0.26
C VAL A 325 25.64 -22.64 -0.60
N GLU A 326 26.17 -23.53 -1.44
CA GLU A 326 27.48 -23.34 -2.06
C GLU A 326 27.36 -22.56 -3.37
N GLY A 327 28.24 -21.58 -3.56
CA GLY A 327 28.12 -20.61 -4.65
C GLY A 327 26.90 -19.69 -4.47
N SER A 328 26.72 -18.72 -5.37
CA SER A 328 25.50 -17.92 -5.44
C SER A 328 25.55 -17.02 -6.68
N PRO A 329 24.41 -16.75 -7.34
CA PRO A 329 24.33 -15.67 -8.31
C PRO A 329 24.67 -14.32 -7.66
N THR A 330 25.17 -13.38 -8.46
CA THR A 330 25.38 -12.01 -7.99
C THR A 330 24.08 -11.36 -7.48
N PRO A 331 24.14 -10.42 -6.51
CA PRO A 331 22.96 -9.71 -6.02
C PRO A 331 22.20 -9.02 -7.15
N ARG A 332 20.91 -9.33 -7.31
CA ARG A 332 20.16 -8.93 -8.51
C ARG A 332 18.68 -8.72 -8.26
N LEU A 333 18.03 -7.93 -9.13
CA LEU A 333 16.58 -7.74 -9.14
C LEU A 333 16.01 -7.87 -10.56
N GLY A 334 14.72 -8.19 -10.66
CA GLY A 334 14.02 -8.30 -11.94
C GLY A 334 14.48 -9.46 -12.81
N HIS A 335 15.10 -10.48 -12.22
CA HIS A 335 15.30 -11.79 -12.83
C HIS A 335 14.00 -12.60 -12.73
N THR A 336 13.94 -13.76 -13.40
CA THR A 336 12.90 -14.77 -13.14
C THR A 336 13.49 -15.97 -12.42
N CYS A 337 12.71 -16.60 -11.55
CA CYS A 337 13.04 -17.84 -10.85
C CYS A 337 12.01 -18.92 -11.20
N SER A 338 12.43 -20.12 -11.57
CA SER A 338 11.54 -21.19 -12.01
C SER A 338 12.05 -22.56 -11.57
N LEU A 339 11.17 -23.39 -11.00
CA LEU A 339 11.48 -24.77 -10.66
C LEU A 339 11.20 -25.69 -11.87
N VAL A 340 12.16 -26.55 -12.21
CA VAL A 340 12.00 -27.63 -13.18
C VAL A 340 12.61 -28.91 -12.62
N GLY A 341 11.76 -29.87 -12.24
CA GLY A 341 12.20 -31.01 -11.43
C GLY A 341 12.75 -30.52 -10.09
N ASP A 342 13.93 -31.00 -9.69
CA ASP A 342 14.60 -30.60 -8.43
C ASP A 342 15.53 -29.38 -8.58
N PHE A 343 15.48 -28.72 -9.74
CA PHE A 343 16.41 -27.65 -10.10
C PHE A 343 15.70 -26.31 -10.22
N VAL A 344 16.23 -25.31 -9.52
CA VAL A 344 15.76 -23.93 -9.61
C VAL A 344 16.63 -23.15 -10.58
N PHE A 345 16.01 -22.53 -11.57
CA PHE A 345 16.67 -21.73 -12.59
C PHE A 345 16.43 -20.24 -12.32
N VAL A 346 17.52 -19.47 -12.20
CA VAL A 346 17.50 -18.00 -12.13
C VAL A 346 18.06 -17.44 -13.43
N ILE A 347 17.26 -16.64 -14.14
CA ILE A 347 17.58 -16.15 -15.48
C ILE A 347 17.64 -14.62 -15.49
N GLY A 348 18.78 -14.09 -15.93
CA GLY A 348 19.01 -12.66 -16.16
C GLY A 348 18.83 -11.78 -14.91
N GLY A 349 18.20 -10.63 -15.11
CA GLY A 349 18.04 -9.58 -14.09
C GLY A 349 19.10 -8.50 -14.22
N ARG A 350 19.25 -7.66 -13.19
CA ARG A 350 20.29 -6.63 -13.14
C ARG A 350 20.97 -6.58 -11.78
N ALA A 351 22.30 -6.53 -11.79
CA ALA A 351 23.12 -6.44 -10.59
C ALA A 351 23.36 -4.99 -10.15
N ASP A 352 23.37 -4.05 -11.09
CA ASP A 352 23.49 -2.62 -10.82
C ASP A 352 22.73 -1.78 -11.88
N PRO A 353 22.82 -0.43 -11.88
CA PRO A 353 22.22 0.40 -12.94
C PRO A 353 22.71 0.14 -14.36
N VAL A 354 23.92 -0.38 -14.53
CA VAL A 354 24.56 -0.58 -15.82
C VAL A 354 24.67 -2.06 -16.15
N ASN A 355 24.91 -2.92 -15.16
CA ASN A 355 25.11 -4.34 -15.35
C ASN A 355 23.77 -5.11 -15.42
N ILE A 356 23.30 -5.32 -16.65
CA ILE A 356 22.15 -6.15 -16.99
C ILE A 356 22.66 -7.51 -17.42
N LEU A 357 22.03 -8.57 -16.93
CA LEU A 357 22.54 -9.94 -17.00
C LEU A 357 21.72 -10.78 -17.98
N SER A 358 22.38 -11.73 -18.62
CA SER A 358 21.79 -12.83 -19.41
C SER A 358 22.15 -14.21 -18.87
N ASP A 359 22.87 -14.26 -17.75
CA ASP A 359 23.35 -15.51 -17.16
C ASP A 359 22.18 -16.38 -16.68
N VAL A 360 22.43 -17.70 -16.67
CA VAL A 360 21.52 -18.71 -16.14
C VAL A 360 22.22 -19.39 -14.98
N TRP A 361 21.64 -19.26 -13.80
CA TRP A 361 22.10 -19.97 -12.61
C TRP A 361 21.15 -21.10 -12.28
N VAL A 362 21.70 -22.23 -11.85
CA VAL A 362 20.94 -23.42 -11.50
C VAL A 362 21.29 -23.83 -10.08
N LEU A 363 20.30 -23.86 -9.19
CA LEU A 363 20.42 -24.46 -7.86
C LEU A 363 19.93 -25.89 -7.92
N ASN A 364 20.76 -26.82 -7.47
CA ASN A 364 20.28 -28.15 -7.10
C ASN A 364 19.71 -28.08 -5.69
N ALA A 365 18.38 -28.10 -5.55
CA ALA A 365 17.72 -27.93 -4.25
C ALA A 365 17.91 -29.13 -3.30
N ALA A 366 18.35 -30.29 -3.81
CA ALA A 366 18.69 -31.44 -2.98
C ALA A 366 20.11 -31.37 -2.40
N LYS A 367 21.02 -30.68 -3.09
CA LYS A 367 22.42 -30.51 -2.68
C LYS A 367 22.72 -29.13 -2.08
N ASN A 368 21.83 -28.17 -2.25
CA ASN A 368 22.05 -26.75 -1.94
C ASN A 368 23.28 -26.17 -2.66
N GLU A 369 23.50 -26.55 -3.91
CA GLU A 369 24.65 -26.08 -4.72
C GLU A 369 24.17 -25.24 -5.91
N TRP A 370 24.61 -23.99 -5.97
CA TRP A 370 24.46 -23.13 -7.14
C TRP A 370 25.58 -23.38 -8.14
N ARG A 371 25.21 -23.46 -9.42
CA ARG A 371 26.16 -23.44 -10.54
C ARG A 371 25.74 -22.46 -11.61
N LEU A 372 26.71 -21.80 -12.22
CA LEU A 372 26.50 -21.07 -13.47
C LEU A 372 26.33 -22.11 -14.59
N ALA A 373 25.21 -22.06 -15.31
CA ALA A 373 24.96 -22.94 -16.43
C ALA A 373 25.59 -22.39 -17.71
N GLU A 374 26.39 -23.21 -18.36
CA GLU A 374 26.90 -22.95 -19.71
C GLU A 374 25.84 -23.34 -20.73
N CYS A 375 25.03 -22.37 -21.14
CA CYS A 375 24.00 -22.61 -22.13
C CYS A 375 24.54 -22.45 -23.57
N THR A 376 24.06 -23.31 -24.47
CA THR A 376 24.40 -23.28 -25.90
C THR A 376 23.16 -22.95 -26.75
N GLY A 377 23.30 -22.91 -28.08
CA GLY A 377 22.20 -22.60 -29.00
C GLY A 377 22.08 -21.11 -29.33
N SER A 378 20.85 -20.59 -29.40
CA SER A 378 20.60 -19.17 -29.69
C SER A 378 21.14 -18.28 -28.57
N VAL A 379 21.70 -17.12 -28.92
CA VAL A 379 22.16 -16.14 -27.92
C VAL A 379 20.94 -15.59 -27.18
N PHE A 380 20.92 -15.70 -25.85
CA PHE A 380 19.92 -15.05 -25.00
C PHE A 380 20.39 -13.64 -24.58
N PRO A 381 19.73 -12.56 -25.04
CA PRO A 381 20.15 -11.19 -24.73
C PRO A 381 19.97 -10.80 -23.26
N PRO A 382 20.88 -9.99 -22.68
CA PRO A 382 20.74 -9.46 -21.33
C PRO A 382 19.44 -8.70 -21.13
N ARG A 383 18.73 -8.98 -20.04
CA ARG A 383 17.43 -8.35 -19.75
C ARG A 383 17.01 -8.50 -18.31
N HIS A 384 16.16 -7.57 -17.86
CA HIS A 384 15.45 -7.67 -16.58
C HIS A 384 13.96 -7.32 -16.75
N ARG A 385 13.13 -7.60 -15.75
CA ARG A 385 11.66 -7.41 -15.79
C ARG A 385 11.01 -8.12 -17.00
N HIS A 386 11.61 -9.21 -17.46
CA HIS A 386 10.98 -10.17 -18.36
C HIS A 386 10.07 -11.11 -17.54
N ALA A 387 9.22 -11.88 -18.21
CA ALA A 387 8.45 -12.93 -17.57
C ALA A 387 8.87 -14.29 -18.10
N ALA A 388 8.70 -15.32 -17.28
CA ALA A 388 8.99 -16.69 -17.63
C ALA A 388 7.86 -17.62 -17.21
N ALA A 389 7.65 -18.70 -17.95
CA ALA A 389 6.73 -19.77 -17.60
C ALA A 389 7.34 -21.14 -17.94
N VAL A 390 7.04 -22.14 -17.10
CA VAL A 390 7.52 -23.51 -17.27
C VAL A 390 6.43 -24.36 -17.91
N VAL A 391 6.77 -25.07 -18.99
CA VAL A 391 5.93 -26.13 -19.54
C VAL A 391 6.80 -27.37 -19.71
N SER A 392 6.53 -28.41 -18.92
CA SER A 392 7.38 -29.62 -18.85
C SER A 392 8.83 -29.25 -18.51
N SER A 393 9.82 -29.74 -19.27
CA SER A 393 11.25 -29.48 -19.06
C SER A 393 11.78 -28.23 -19.81
N LYS A 394 10.92 -27.24 -20.05
CA LYS A 394 11.25 -26.05 -20.83
C LYS A 394 10.80 -24.78 -20.14
N ILE A 395 11.69 -23.79 -20.13
CA ILE A 395 11.42 -22.45 -19.58
C ILE A 395 11.29 -21.47 -20.74
N TYR A 396 10.12 -20.86 -20.88
CA TYR A 396 9.83 -19.90 -21.93
C TYR A 396 9.95 -18.49 -21.36
N VAL A 397 10.70 -17.61 -22.03
CA VAL A 397 11.00 -16.26 -21.59
C VAL A 397 10.59 -15.26 -22.66
N PHE A 398 9.78 -14.27 -22.27
CA PHE A 398 9.32 -13.22 -23.18
C PHE A 398 9.66 -11.82 -22.68
N GLY A 399 9.98 -10.95 -23.64
CA GLY A 399 10.11 -9.52 -23.45
C GLY A 399 11.18 -9.13 -22.43
N GLY A 400 10.93 -8.06 -21.68
CA GLY A 400 11.87 -7.47 -20.73
C GLY A 400 12.56 -6.22 -21.23
N LEU A 401 13.40 -5.64 -20.37
CA LEU A 401 14.10 -4.38 -20.58
C LEU A 401 15.62 -4.61 -20.57
N ASN A 402 16.30 -3.98 -21.52
CA ASN A 402 17.75 -3.81 -21.54
C ASN A 402 18.07 -2.32 -21.76
N ASN A 403 18.48 -1.63 -20.70
CA ASN A 403 18.60 -0.17 -20.67
C ASN A 403 17.28 0.49 -21.08
N ASP A 404 17.25 1.22 -22.20
CA ASP A 404 16.05 1.85 -22.75
C ASP A 404 15.34 0.99 -23.82
N SER A 405 15.90 -0.17 -24.16
CA SER A 405 15.35 -1.08 -25.17
C SER A 405 14.38 -2.07 -24.55
N ILE A 406 13.13 -2.06 -25.01
CA ILE A 406 12.09 -3.02 -24.63
C ILE A 406 12.04 -4.14 -25.67
N SER A 407 12.10 -5.40 -25.23
CA SER A 407 12.10 -6.55 -26.13
C SER A 407 10.70 -7.13 -26.35
N SER A 408 10.47 -7.71 -27.53
CA SER A 408 9.37 -8.63 -27.86
C SER A 408 9.88 -10.04 -28.20
N SER A 409 11.18 -10.31 -28.02
CA SER A 409 11.76 -11.61 -28.35
C SER A 409 11.22 -12.70 -27.42
N PHE A 410 11.05 -13.90 -27.98
CA PHE A 410 10.52 -15.07 -27.28
C PHE A 410 11.52 -16.22 -27.34
N HIS A 411 12.05 -16.60 -26.19
CA HIS A 411 13.08 -17.62 -26.08
C HIS A 411 12.58 -18.80 -25.29
N VAL A 412 13.09 -20.00 -25.59
CA VAL A 412 12.89 -21.19 -24.77
C VAL A 412 14.23 -21.80 -24.40
N LEU A 413 14.40 -22.11 -23.12
CA LEU A 413 15.51 -22.89 -22.61
C LEU A 413 15.05 -24.33 -22.42
N ASP A 414 15.67 -25.26 -23.14
CA ASP A 414 15.64 -26.68 -22.81
C ASP A 414 16.51 -26.91 -21.57
N THR A 415 15.90 -27.28 -20.45
CA THR A 415 16.62 -27.45 -19.18
C THR A 415 17.40 -28.75 -19.09
N VAL A 416 17.14 -29.72 -19.98
CA VAL A 416 17.86 -30.99 -20.03
C VAL A 416 19.18 -30.79 -20.76
N ASN A 417 19.14 -30.16 -21.93
CA ASN A 417 20.32 -29.94 -22.78
C ASN A 417 21.01 -28.60 -22.52
N LEU A 418 20.43 -27.73 -21.68
CA LEU A 418 20.86 -26.34 -21.46
C LEU A 418 21.01 -25.57 -22.78
N GLN A 419 20.01 -25.73 -23.66
CA GLN A 419 20.01 -25.13 -25.00
C GLN A 419 18.92 -24.08 -25.13
N TRP A 420 19.34 -22.87 -25.50
CA TRP A 420 18.46 -21.80 -25.89
C TRP A 420 18.02 -21.95 -27.33
N LYS A 421 16.76 -21.63 -27.59
CA LYS A 421 16.20 -21.45 -28.92
C LYS A 421 15.34 -20.20 -28.92
N GLU A 422 15.60 -19.29 -29.85
CA GLU A 422 14.65 -18.22 -30.16
C GLU A 422 13.49 -18.82 -30.96
N LEU A 423 12.26 -18.56 -30.51
CA LEU A 423 11.05 -19.03 -31.15
C LEU A 423 10.55 -17.98 -32.15
N PRO A 424 10.12 -18.42 -33.35
CA PRO A 424 9.55 -17.49 -34.32
C PRO A 424 8.26 -16.89 -33.78
N VAL A 425 8.05 -15.62 -34.12
CA VAL A 425 6.83 -14.90 -33.78
C VAL A 425 5.77 -15.24 -34.82
N ALA A 426 4.73 -15.98 -34.42
CA ALA A 426 3.64 -16.42 -35.29
C ALA A 426 2.27 -16.26 -34.60
N GLY A 427 1.21 -16.03 -35.39
CA GLY A 427 -0.16 -15.83 -34.90
C GLY A 427 -0.46 -14.37 -34.53
N GLU A 428 -1.26 -14.14 -33.48
CA GLU A 428 -1.54 -12.81 -32.93
C GLU A 428 -0.59 -12.53 -31.77
N TRP A 429 0.63 -12.05 -32.05
CA TRP A 429 1.67 -11.95 -31.05
C TRP A 429 1.65 -10.64 -30.22
N PRO A 430 2.16 -10.67 -28.98
CA PRO A 430 2.26 -9.48 -28.14
C PRO A 430 3.33 -8.50 -28.65
N CYS A 431 3.10 -7.20 -28.47
CA CYS A 431 4.13 -6.17 -28.66
C CYS A 431 5.27 -6.27 -27.63
N ALA A 432 6.36 -5.55 -27.89
CA ALA A 432 7.47 -5.39 -26.94
C ALA A 432 6.97 -4.83 -25.61
N ARG A 433 7.34 -5.49 -24.51
CA ARG A 433 6.86 -5.14 -23.16
C ARG A 433 7.79 -5.67 -22.07
N HIS A 434 7.75 -5.00 -20.93
CA HIS A 434 8.35 -5.49 -19.68
C HIS A 434 7.35 -5.42 -18.54
N SER A 435 7.69 -5.99 -17.38
CA SER A 435 6.85 -5.99 -16.17
C SER A 435 5.44 -6.56 -16.42
N HIS A 436 5.30 -7.44 -17.42
CA HIS A 436 4.14 -8.29 -17.61
C HIS A 436 4.34 -9.57 -16.80
N SER A 437 3.30 -10.41 -16.75
CA SER A 437 3.37 -11.70 -16.07
C SER A 437 3.04 -12.83 -17.04
N MET A 438 3.63 -14.00 -16.81
CA MET A 438 3.36 -15.23 -17.57
C MET A 438 3.13 -16.39 -16.61
N VAL A 439 2.18 -17.27 -16.95
CA VAL A 439 1.91 -18.52 -16.23
C VAL A 439 1.56 -19.61 -17.23
N ALA A 440 1.92 -20.86 -16.89
CA ALA A 440 1.51 -22.01 -17.68
C ALA A 440 0.20 -22.59 -17.13
N TYR A 441 -0.69 -22.99 -18.03
CA TYR A 441 -1.83 -23.83 -17.74
C TYR A 441 -1.93 -24.91 -18.81
N ARG A 442 -1.70 -26.17 -18.41
CA ARG A 442 -1.59 -27.31 -19.32
C ARG A 442 -0.49 -27.08 -20.38
N SER A 443 -0.82 -27.15 -21.67
CA SER A 443 0.11 -26.90 -22.78
C SER A 443 0.08 -25.46 -23.29
N GLN A 444 -0.52 -24.55 -22.55
CA GLN A 444 -0.61 -23.14 -22.94
C GLN A 444 0.11 -22.25 -21.93
N ILE A 445 0.69 -21.18 -22.46
CA ILE A 445 1.32 -20.13 -21.66
C ILE A 445 0.47 -18.87 -21.82
N PHE A 446 -0.05 -18.38 -20.72
CA PHE A 446 -0.83 -17.15 -20.69
C PHE A 446 0.07 -15.97 -20.33
N MET A 447 -0.20 -14.82 -20.94
CA MET A 447 0.48 -13.55 -20.69
C MET A 447 -0.53 -12.44 -20.54
N PHE A 448 -0.39 -11.63 -19.49
CA PHE A 448 -1.25 -10.47 -19.27
C PHE A 448 -0.45 -9.19 -19.06
N GLY A 449 -0.93 -8.12 -19.68
CA GLY A 449 -0.53 -6.74 -19.40
C GLY A 449 0.96 -6.44 -19.66
N GLY A 450 1.53 -5.59 -18.80
CA GLY A 450 2.89 -5.06 -18.94
C GLY A 450 2.93 -3.58 -19.33
N TYR A 451 4.12 -3.08 -19.62
CA TYR A 451 4.37 -1.71 -20.08
C TYR A 451 5.18 -1.76 -21.38
N ASN A 452 4.74 -1.03 -22.40
CA ASN A 452 5.38 -1.00 -23.72
C ASN A 452 6.35 0.18 -23.93
N GLY A 453 6.61 0.98 -22.89
CA GLY A 453 7.39 2.22 -23.00
C GLY A 453 6.54 3.49 -23.01
N GLU A 454 5.24 3.36 -23.30
CA GLU A 454 4.31 4.48 -23.37
C GLU A 454 3.18 4.33 -22.36
N LYS A 455 2.52 3.17 -22.34
CA LYS A 455 1.32 2.91 -21.54
C LYS A 455 1.32 1.53 -20.90
N ALA A 456 0.54 1.40 -19.84
CA ALA A 456 0.17 0.11 -19.29
C ALA A 456 -0.71 -0.66 -20.29
N LEU A 457 -0.55 -1.98 -20.33
CA LEU A 457 -1.26 -2.88 -21.22
C LEU A 457 -2.26 -3.73 -20.42
N GLY A 458 -3.37 -4.10 -21.05
CA GLY A 458 -4.44 -4.92 -20.46
C GLY A 458 -4.92 -6.02 -21.39
N ASP A 459 -4.08 -6.40 -22.36
CA ASP A 459 -4.32 -7.50 -23.27
C ASP A 459 -3.91 -8.84 -22.64
N LEU A 460 -4.67 -9.89 -22.97
CA LEU A 460 -4.39 -11.27 -22.61
C LEU A 460 -4.01 -12.04 -23.88
N TYR A 461 -2.88 -12.75 -23.84
CA TYR A 461 -2.48 -13.68 -24.89
C TYR A 461 -2.30 -15.07 -24.32
N SER A 462 -2.49 -16.07 -25.18
CA SER A 462 -2.04 -17.43 -24.97
C SER A 462 -1.03 -17.81 -26.05
N PHE A 463 -0.05 -18.64 -25.68
CA PHE A 463 0.83 -19.32 -26.60
C PHE A 463 0.64 -20.83 -26.43
N ASP A 464 0.28 -21.52 -27.49
CA ASP A 464 0.19 -22.98 -27.49
C ASP A 464 1.52 -23.60 -27.88
N VAL A 465 2.15 -24.34 -26.96
CA VAL A 465 3.47 -24.94 -27.19
C VAL A 465 3.46 -26.06 -28.24
N LYS A 466 2.28 -26.62 -28.56
CA LYS A 466 2.14 -27.67 -29.57
C LYS A 466 2.06 -27.07 -30.97
N THR A 467 1.28 -26.01 -31.14
CA THR A 467 1.13 -25.34 -32.45
C THR A 467 2.19 -24.28 -32.70
N CYS A 468 2.89 -23.84 -31.66
CA CYS A 468 3.84 -22.74 -31.67
C CYS A 468 3.23 -21.42 -32.18
N GLN A 469 1.98 -21.14 -31.80
CA GLN A 469 1.28 -19.91 -32.21
C GLN A 469 0.80 -19.11 -31.01
N TRP A 470 0.96 -17.78 -31.12
CA TRP A 470 0.31 -16.83 -30.24
C TRP A 470 -1.13 -16.58 -30.67
N LYS A 471 -1.99 -16.37 -29.68
CA LYS A 471 -3.40 -16.01 -29.87
C LYS A 471 -3.75 -14.89 -28.90
N LYS A 472 -4.46 -13.87 -29.38
CA LYS A 472 -5.03 -12.86 -28.50
C LYS A 472 -6.35 -13.39 -27.95
N GLU A 473 -6.42 -13.55 -26.64
CA GLU A 473 -7.58 -14.18 -26.01
C GLU A 473 -8.78 -13.24 -26.02
N LYS A 474 -9.94 -13.80 -26.42
CA LYS A 474 -11.23 -13.13 -26.37
C LYS A 474 -11.93 -13.60 -25.11
N THR A 475 -12.05 -12.70 -24.15
CA THR A 475 -12.71 -12.97 -22.87
C THR A 475 -14.00 -12.17 -22.73
N SER A 476 -14.93 -12.69 -21.95
CA SER A 476 -16.17 -12.00 -21.59
C SER A 476 -16.16 -11.57 -20.11
N GLY A 477 -17.15 -10.77 -19.71
CA GLY A 477 -17.16 -10.12 -18.40
C GLY A 477 -16.27 -8.88 -18.35
N ARG A 478 -16.18 -8.26 -17.17
CA ARG A 478 -15.37 -7.06 -16.98
C ARG A 478 -13.89 -7.44 -17.06
N SER A 479 -13.16 -6.93 -18.06
CA SER A 479 -11.72 -7.21 -18.14
C SER A 479 -10.95 -6.47 -17.02
N PRO A 480 -9.85 -7.03 -16.49
CA PRO A 480 -8.98 -6.32 -15.59
C PRO A 480 -8.39 -5.09 -16.28
N GLN A 481 -8.26 -4.00 -15.53
CA GLN A 481 -7.62 -2.79 -16.06
C GLN A 481 -6.16 -3.04 -16.46
N ALA A 482 -5.72 -2.30 -17.48
CA ALA A 482 -4.35 -2.31 -17.97
C ALA A 482 -3.36 -2.01 -16.85
N ARG A 483 -2.35 -2.88 -16.68
CA ARG A 483 -1.42 -2.82 -15.55
C ARG A 483 -0.09 -3.50 -15.83
N PHE A 484 0.93 -3.15 -15.05
CA PHE A 484 2.26 -3.76 -15.04
C PHE A 484 2.74 -3.98 -13.61
N SER A 485 3.74 -4.84 -13.42
CA SER A 485 4.26 -5.23 -12.10
C SER A 485 3.21 -5.86 -11.18
N HIS A 486 2.18 -6.48 -11.75
CA HIS A 486 1.18 -7.28 -11.04
C HIS A 486 1.65 -8.72 -10.93
N SER A 487 1.03 -9.50 -10.06
CA SER A 487 1.26 -10.94 -9.97
C SER A 487 0.18 -11.69 -10.73
N MET A 488 0.57 -12.78 -11.39
CA MET A 488 -0.35 -13.72 -12.03
C MET A 488 -0.11 -15.12 -11.49
N PHE A 489 -1.18 -15.88 -11.29
CA PHE A 489 -1.11 -17.25 -10.77
C PHE A 489 -2.21 -18.12 -11.40
N VAL A 490 -2.08 -19.42 -11.23
CA VAL A 490 -3.11 -20.39 -11.60
C VAL A 490 -3.56 -21.13 -10.36
N TYR A 491 -4.87 -21.18 -10.13
CA TYR A 491 -5.48 -21.99 -9.08
C TYR A 491 -6.65 -22.77 -9.67
N ASN A 492 -6.55 -24.10 -9.66
CA ASN A 492 -7.50 -25.00 -10.33
C ASN A 492 -7.72 -24.62 -11.80
N ASN A 493 -8.91 -24.14 -12.16
CA ASN A 493 -9.27 -23.71 -13.51
C ASN A 493 -9.32 -22.17 -13.65
N TYR A 494 -8.76 -21.45 -12.69
CA TYR A 494 -8.74 -19.99 -12.66
C TYR A 494 -7.33 -19.46 -12.88
N LEU A 495 -7.23 -18.48 -13.77
CA LEU A 495 -6.06 -17.61 -13.88
C LEU A 495 -6.35 -16.34 -13.07
N GLY A 496 -5.54 -16.07 -12.05
CA GLY A 496 -5.71 -14.94 -11.15
C GLY A 496 -4.72 -13.81 -11.41
N LEU A 497 -5.19 -12.57 -11.22
CA LEU A 497 -4.39 -11.35 -11.31
C LEU A 497 -4.60 -10.49 -10.06
N ILE A 498 -3.52 -10.05 -9.44
CA ILE A 498 -3.55 -9.21 -8.24
C ILE A 498 -2.46 -8.15 -8.28
N GLY A 499 -2.79 -6.95 -7.78
CA GLY A 499 -1.83 -5.85 -7.64
C GLY A 499 -1.41 -5.17 -8.94
N GLY A 500 -0.22 -4.59 -8.90
CA GLY A 500 0.41 -3.85 -10.00
C GLY A 500 0.11 -2.35 -10.05
N CYS A 501 0.63 -1.70 -11.10
CA CYS A 501 0.45 -0.27 -11.39
C CYS A 501 -0.30 -0.08 -12.71
N PRO A 502 -1.13 0.97 -12.85
CA PRO A 502 -1.35 2.06 -11.91
C PRO A 502 -2.11 1.65 -10.65
N ILE A 503 -1.70 2.21 -9.51
CA ILE A 503 -2.39 2.03 -8.22
C ILE A 503 -3.68 2.87 -8.28
N ARG A 504 -4.83 2.24 -8.12
CA ARG A 504 -6.15 2.90 -8.08
C ARG A 504 -6.94 2.44 -6.85
N GLN A 505 -8.09 3.03 -6.58
CA GLN A 505 -8.95 2.63 -5.44
C GLN A 505 -9.31 1.12 -5.44
N HIS A 506 -9.24 0.43 -6.58
CA HIS A 506 -9.49 -1.02 -6.72
C HIS A 506 -8.27 -1.92 -6.43
N CYS A 507 -7.28 -1.48 -5.64
CA CYS A 507 -6.14 -2.33 -5.24
C CYS A 507 -6.55 -3.52 -4.35
N GLN A 508 -7.78 -3.51 -3.85
CA GLN A 508 -8.39 -4.56 -3.03
C GLN A 508 -9.15 -5.59 -3.88
N GLU A 509 -8.83 -5.73 -5.17
CA GLU A 509 -9.58 -6.62 -6.06
C GLU A 509 -8.70 -7.71 -6.66
N LEU A 510 -9.17 -8.94 -6.54
CA LEU A 510 -8.64 -10.12 -7.20
C LEU A 510 -9.46 -10.41 -8.47
N ALA A 511 -8.82 -10.32 -9.64
CA ALA A 511 -9.46 -10.68 -10.90
C ALA A 511 -9.15 -12.13 -11.25
N LEU A 512 -10.17 -12.92 -11.55
CA LEU A 512 -10.08 -14.34 -11.88
C LEU A 512 -10.71 -14.62 -13.24
N LEU A 513 -9.94 -15.17 -14.16
CA LEU A 513 -10.45 -15.69 -15.42
C LEU A 513 -10.76 -17.17 -15.26
N ASP A 514 -12.03 -17.55 -15.45
CA ASP A 514 -12.40 -18.96 -15.57
C ASP A 514 -11.93 -19.50 -16.92
N LEU A 515 -10.89 -20.33 -16.92
CA LEU A 515 -10.26 -20.85 -18.15
C LEU A 515 -11.14 -21.84 -18.92
N ARG A 516 -12.26 -22.30 -18.35
CA ARG A 516 -13.20 -23.20 -19.04
C ARG A 516 -14.13 -22.42 -19.96
N ILE A 517 -14.63 -21.28 -19.48
CA ILE A 517 -15.64 -20.47 -20.17
C ILE A 517 -15.11 -19.10 -20.62
N HIS A 518 -13.87 -18.76 -20.29
CA HIS A 518 -13.19 -17.51 -20.65
C HIS A 518 -13.94 -16.25 -20.17
N VAL A 519 -14.48 -16.32 -18.94
CA VAL A 519 -15.21 -15.21 -18.28
C VAL A 519 -14.40 -14.68 -17.10
N TRP A 520 -14.20 -13.37 -17.04
CA TRP A 520 -13.61 -12.69 -15.89
C TRP A 520 -14.62 -12.50 -14.76
N LYS A 521 -14.21 -12.86 -13.56
CA LYS A 521 -14.86 -12.58 -12.27
C LYS A 521 -13.94 -11.69 -11.44
N HIS A 522 -14.53 -10.84 -10.60
CA HIS A 522 -13.77 -9.99 -9.69
C HIS A 522 -14.28 -10.17 -8.28
N LEU A 523 -13.35 -10.23 -7.34
CA LEU A 523 -13.63 -10.45 -5.94
C LEU A 523 -12.95 -9.35 -5.12
N THR A 524 -13.69 -8.83 -4.15
CA THR A 524 -13.14 -7.89 -3.18
C THR A 524 -12.33 -8.68 -2.15
N LEU A 525 -11.19 -8.13 -1.78
CA LEU A 525 -10.32 -8.64 -0.74
C LEU A 525 -10.62 -7.88 0.53
N ASP A 526 -11.07 -8.60 1.55
CA ASP A 526 -11.23 -8.09 2.91
C ASP A 526 -9.84 -8.08 3.54
N SER A 527 -9.08 -6.99 3.35
CA SER A 527 -7.78 -6.81 4.00
C SER A 527 -7.56 -5.43 4.61
N VAL A 528 -6.69 -5.45 5.62
CA VAL A 528 -6.52 -4.52 6.75
C VAL A 528 -5.51 -3.39 6.46
N GLY A 529 -5.10 -3.14 5.20
CA GLY A 529 -4.06 -2.13 4.94
C GLY A 529 -3.90 -1.60 3.52
N ASN A 530 -3.19 -0.46 3.41
CA ASN A 530 -2.79 0.24 2.18
C ASN A 530 -1.69 -0.50 1.38
N ASP A 531 -1.72 -1.82 1.31
CA ASP A 531 -0.72 -2.60 0.58
C ASP A 531 -0.92 -2.52 -0.93
N LEU A 532 0.19 -2.39 -1.65
CA LEU A 532 0.16 -2.01 -3.06
C LEU A 532 0.26 -3.21 -4.00
N PHE A 533 0.76 -4.36 -3.52
CA PHE A 533 1.01 -5.56 -4.32
C PHE A 533 1.77 -5.28 -5.64
N VAL A 534 2.66 -4.31 -5.62
CA VAL A 534 3.47 -3.91 -6.78
C VAL A 534 4.78 -4.67 -6.73
N ARG A 535 5.07 -5.49 -7.75
CA ARG A 535 6.27 -6.35 -7.82
C ARG A 535 6.39 -7.34 -6.64
N SER A 536 5.25 -7.74 -6.09
CA SER A 536 5.16 -8.88 -5.19
C SER A 536 5.28 -10.18 -5.98
N THR A 537 5.57 -11.29 -5.31
CA THR A 537 5.40 -12.62 -5.88
C THR A 537 4.14 -13.27 -5.33
N ALA A 538 3.42 -13.99 -6.18
CA ALA A 538 2.24 -14.77 -5.83
C ALA A 538 2.57 -16.26 -5.98
N SER A 539 2.26 -17.08 -4.99
CA SER A 539 2.47 -18.52 -5.04
C SER A 539 1.32 -19.26 -4.36
N ILE A 540 0.88 -20.36 -4.95
CA ILE A 540 -0.25 -21.15 -4.44
C ILE A 540 0.28 -22.29 -3.56
N PHE A 541 -0.14 -22.33 -2.30
CA PHE A 541 0.18 -23.37 -1.33
C PHE A 541 -1.11 -24.04 -0.85
N GLY A 542 -1.43 -25.19 -1.45
CA GLY A 542 -2.75 -25.79 -1.28
C GLY A 542 -3.82 -24.84 -1.79
N ASP A 543 -4.68 -24.35 -0.90
CA ASP A 543 -5.74 -23.39 -1.20
C ASP A 543 -5.38 -21.95 -0.82
N ASP A 544 -4.18 -21.69 -0.31
CA ASP A 544 -3.74 -20.35 0.05
C ASP A 544 -2.90 -19.71 -1.06
N LEU A 545 -3.29 -18.52 -1.48
CA LEU A 545 -2.44 -17.61 -2.25
C LEU A 545 -1.51 -16.85 -1.30
N VAL A 546 -0.23 -17.18 -1.34
CA VAL A 546 0.82 -16.54 -0.56
C VAL A 546 1.42 -15.39 -1.37
N MET A 547 1.36 -14.18 -0.81
CA MET A 547 1.91 -12.96 -1.36
C MET A 547 3.16 -12.58 -0.57
N ILE A 548 4.29 -12.42 -1.26
CA ILE A 548 5.58 -12.08 -0.62
C ILE A 548 6.13 -10.79 -1.21
N GLY A 549 6.56 -9.90 -0.32
CA GLY A 549 7.20 -8.62 -0.61
C GLY A 549 6.42 -7.76 -1.60
N GLY A 550 7.17 -7.07 -2.46
CA GLY A 550 6.67 -5.99 -3.29
C GLY A 550 6.68 -4.65 -2.55
N GLY A 551 6.08 -3.64 -3.17
CA GLY A 551 6.01 -2.30 -2.62
C GLY A 551 6.22 -1.19 -3.65
N ALA A 552 6.34 0.03 -3.15
CA ALA A 552 6.59 1.22 -3.95
C ALA A 552 7.65 2.10 -3.28
N SER A 553 8.48 2.75 -4.08
CA SER A 553 9.33 3.84 -3.62
C SER A 553 8.73 5.10 -4.14
N CYS A 554 8.24 5.91 -3.21
CA CYS A 554 7.79 7.25 -3.49
C CYS A 554 8.90 8.21 -3.11
N TYR A 555 9.19 9.18 -3.98
CA TYR A 555 10.17 10.22 -3.70
C TYR A 555 9.85 10.99 -2.41
N ALA A 556 8.56 11.13 -2.07
CA ALA A 556 8.10 11.85 -0.87
C ALA A 556 8.08 11.00 0.41
N PHE A 557 7.78 9.70 0.31
CA PHE A 557 7.52 8.83 1.47
C PHE A 557 8.53 7.69 1.65
N GLY A 558 9.59 7.66 0.83
CA GLY A 558 10.59 6.61 0.85
C GLY A 558 10.07 5.31 0.25
N THR A 559 10.75 4.21 0.55
CA THR A 559 10.34 2.88 0.10
C THR A 559 9.39 2.25 1.12
N LYS A 560 8.16 1.97 0.69
CA LYS A 560 7.19 1.15 1.41
C LYS A 560 7.25 -0.26 0.84
N PHE A 561 7.56 -1.25 1.67
CA PHE A 561 7.44 -2.65 1.33
C PHE A 561 6.11 -3.20 1.82
N SER A 562 5.64 -4.26 1.16
CA SER A 562 4.47 -5.00 1.62
C SER A 562 4.87 -6.16 2.51
N GLU A 563 4.08 -6.37 3.56
CA GLU A 563 4.24 -7.49 4.47
C GLU A 563 3.80 -8.81 3.80
N PRO A 564 4.39 -9.95 4.20
CA PRO A 564 3.96 -11.25 3.71
C PRO A 564 2.54 -11.58 4.18
N MET A 565 1.70 -12.07 3.29
CA MET A 565 0.29 -12.34 3.59
C MET A 565 -0.26 -13.52 2.80
N LYS A 566 -1.41 -14.02 3.25
CA LYS A 566 -2.14 -15.12 2.63
C LYS A 566 -3.56 -14.73 2.31
N ILE A 567 -4.07 -15.28 1.22
CA ILE A 567 -5.46 -15.15 0.81
C ILE A 567 -6.01 -16.56 0.61
N ASN A 568 -7.02 -16.94 1.37
CA ASN A 568 -7.61 -18.27 1.25
C ASN A 568 -8.55 -18.32 0.04
N LEU A 569 -8.25 -19.19 -0.92
CA LEU A 569 -8.99 -19.34 -2.18
C LEU A 569 -10.02 -20.47 -2.13
N LEU A 570 -10.13 -21.23 -1.03
CA LEU A 570 -11.09 -22.33 -0.90
C LEU A 570 -12.56 -21.91 -1.18
N PRO A 571 -13.03 -20.70 -0.79
CA PRO A 571 -14.37 -20.24 -1.14
C PRO A 571 -14.66 -20.23 -2.65
N LEU A 572 -13.62 -20.15 -3.51
CA LEU A 572 -13.77 -20.20 -4.96
C LEU A 572 -14.27 -21.56 -5.47
N ILE A 573 -14.02 -22.63 -4.72
CA ILE A 573 -14.50 -23.98 -5.07
C ILE A 573 -16.03 -24.04 -4.92
N SER A 574 -16.59 -23.39 -3.89
CA SER A 574 -18.04 -23.37 -3.66
C SER A 574 -18.83 -22.58 -4.71
N LEU A 575 -18.19 -21.62 -5.39
CA LEU A 575 -18.76 -20.90 -6.53
C LEU A 575 -18.97 -21.78 -7.78
N ASN A 576 -18.44 -23.01 -7.76
CA ASN A 576 -18.43 -23.92 -8.89
C ASN A 576 -19.64 -24.87 -8.95
N ASP A 577 -20.39 -25.01 -7.84
CA ASP A 577 -21.48 -25.99 -7.68
C ASP A 577 -22.88 -25.43 -7.97
N ASN A 578 -23.00 -24.17 -8.42
CA ASN A 578 -24.26 -23.62 -8.93
C ASN A 578 -24.26 -23.65 -10.47
N PRO A 579 -24.84 -24.67 -11.12
CA PRO A 579 -25.09 -24.63 -12.55
C PRO A 579 -26.14 -23.56 -12.84
N MET A 580 -25.77 -22.54 -13.62
CA MET A 580 -26.71 -21.59 -14.19
C MET A 580 -27.77 -22.34 -15.04
N PRO A 581 -29.07 -22.03 -14.90
CA PRO A 581 -30.11 -22.71 -15.67
C PRO A 581 -30.02 -22.32 -17.15
N SER A 582 -29.75 -23.33 -17.98
CA SER A 582 -29.79 -23.25 -19.43
C SER A 582 -31.22 -23.08 -19.94
N LYS A 583 -31.57 -21.91 -20.48
CA LYS A 583 -32.60 -21.78 -21.51
C LYS A 583 -32.21 -20.69 -22.51
N ILE A 584 -31.55 -21.11 -23.59
CA ILE A 584 -31.60 -20.41 -24.88
C ILE A 584 -32.48 -21.28 -25.77
N ARG A 585 -33.70 -20.80 -26.04
CA ARG A 585 -34.46 -21.20 -27.22
C ARG A 585 -34.47 -20.00 -28.14
N GLU A 586 -33.65 -20.05 -29.19
CA GLU A 586 -33.93 -19.27 -30.39
C GLU A 586 -35.18 -19.85 -31.06
N VAL A 587 -36.01 -18.98 -31.65
CA VAL A 587 -36.46 -19.05 -33.05
C VAL A 587 -37.57 -18.01 -33.27
N HIS A 588 -37.22 -17.05 -34.13
CA HIS A 588 -38.07 -16.28 -35.06
C HIS A 588 -38.78 -15.03 -34.54
N GLY A 589 -38.23 -13.88 -34.96
CA GLY A 589 -39.01 -12.68 -35.20
C GLY A 589 -39.43 -12.62 -36.67
N THR A 590 -40.68 -12.24 -36.92
CA THR A 590 -41.13 -11.49 -38.10
C THR A 590 -42.52 -10.94 -37.83
N HIS A 591 -42.67 -9.62 -37.94
CA HIS A 591 -43.88 -8.86 -38.34
C HIS A 591 -45.15 -8.98 -37.46
N ARG A 592 -46.06 -8.01 -37.33
CA ARG A 592 -46.19 -6.56 -37.54
C ARG A 592 -47.59 -6.25 -36.95
N ASN A 593 -47.76 -5.07 -36.35
CA ASN A 593 -48.98 -4.26 -36.29
C ASN A 593 -50.24 -4.69 -35.49
N ASP A 594 -50.56 -3.76 -34.57
CA ASP A 594 -51.83 -3.03 -34.41
C ASP A 594 -53.07 -3.64 -33.71
N ALA A 595 -53.56 -2.81 -32.76
CA ALA A 595 -54.95 -2.51 -32.42
C ALA A 595 -55.72 -3.58 -31.61
N VAL A 596 -56.72 -3.30 -30.76
CA VAL A 596 -57.38 -2.14 -30.12
C VAL A 596 -58.40 -2.80 -29.17
N MET A 597 -58.67 -2.15 -28.03
CA MET A 597 -59.86 -2.21 -27.15
C MET A 597 -60.83 -3.42 -27.16
N GLY A 598 -61.21 -3.86 -25.96
CA GLY A 598 -62.43 -4.62 -25.76
C GLY A 598 -62.75 -4.92 -24.29
N GLU A 599 -63.60 -4.08 -23.70
CA GLU A 599 -64.25 -4.26 -22.40
C GLU A 599 -65.04 -5.59 -22.29
N LYS A 600 -65.13 -6.16 -21.08
CA LYS A 600 -66.40 -6.29 -20.32
C LYS A 600 -66.27 -7.15 -19.05
N ASN A 601 -66.56 -6.50 -17.92
CA ASN A 601 -67.42 -6.92 -16.80
C ASN A 601 -67.58 -8.42 -16.48
N ALA A 602 -67.26 -8.80 -15.23
CA ALA A 602 -68.29 -9.06 -14.21
C ALA A 602 -67.69 -9.35 -12.81
N ARG A 603 -68.15 -8.55 -11.82
CA ARG A 603 -68.49 -8.83 -10.40
C ARG A 603 -67.94 -10.14 -9.78
N PHE A 604 -67.28 -10.10 -8.62
CA PHE A 604 -67.93 -9.93 -7.31
C PHE A 604 -67.06 -9.23 -6.23
N GLN A 605 -67.79 -8.51 -5.38
CA GLN A 605 -67.44 -7.70 -4.19
C GLN A 605 -66.74 -8.51 -3.06
N HIS A 606 -65.62 -8.04 -2.50
CA HIS A 606 -65.42 -7.22 -1.27
C HIS A 606 -65.63 -7.97 0.08
N PRO A 607 -64.84 -7.67 1.15
CA PRO A 607 -64.56 -6.29 1.61
C PRO A 607 -63.09 -5.90 1.91
N ARG A 608 -62.83 -4.61 1.70
CA ARG A 608 -61.88 -3.76 2.47
C ARG A 608 -62.65 -3.25 3.70
N CYS A 609 -62.09 -3.18 4.91
CA CYS A 609 -61.32 -2.09 5.55
C CYS A 609 -61.26 -2.52 7.04
N GLU A 610 -60.36 -2.14 7.94
CA GLU A 610 -59.59 -0.90 8.12
C GLU A 610 -58.51 -1.14 9.21
N ASN A 611 -57.38 -0.45 9.07
CA ASN A 611 -56.40 0.01 10.08
C ASN A 611 -56.10 -0.80 11.35
N GLY A 612 -54.87 -1.32 11.40
CA GLY A 612 -54.13 -1.55 12.62
C GLY A 612 -52.63 -1.48 12.34
N GLN A 613 -51.97 -0.44 12.82
CA GLN A 613 -50.51 -0.38 12.91
C GLN A 613 -50.01 -1.56 13.74
N THR A 614 -49.08 -2.36 13.20
CA THR A 614 -48.20 -3.20 14.02
C THR A 614 -46.80 -3.23 13.42
N LEU A 615 -45.88 -2.57 14.13
CA LEU A 615 -44.46 -2.88 14.13
C LEU A 615 -44.26 -4.41 14.25
N SER A 616 -43.46 -4.99 13.35
CA SER A 616 -42.92 -6.34 13.53
C SER A 616 -41.48 -6.36 13.03
N THR A 617 -40.57 -6.00 13.93
CA THR A 617 -39.16 -6.40 13.91
C THR A 617 -39.11 -7.89 14.25
N ALA A 618 -38.97 -8.76 13.25
CA ALA A 618 -38.68 -10.16 13.51
C ALA A 618 -37.18 -10.29 13.86
N PRO A 619 -36.81 -10.79 15.06
CA PRO A 619 -35.41 -11.04 15.38
C PRO A 619 -34.89 -12.23 14.57
N SER A 620 -33.76 -12.08 13.89
CA SER A 620 -33.07 -13.19 13.23
C SER A 620 -32.51 -14.15 14.28
N LEU A 621 -33.03 -15.38 14.32
CA LEU A 621 -32.49 -16.49 15.12
C LEU A 621 -31.30 -17.12 14.40
N ASN A 622 -30.06 -16.86 14.87
CA ASN A 622 -28.85 -17.50 14.32
C ASN A 622 -28.42 -18.66 15.21
N LEU A 623 -28.33 -19.87 14.63
CA LEU A 623 -27.86 -21.07 15.33
C LEU A 623 -26.41 -21.36 14.90
N GLY A 624 -25.48 -21.34 15.86
CA GLY A 624 -24.07 -21.64 15.64
C GLY A 624 -23.65 -23.00 16.20
N VAL A 625 -22.58 -23.57 15.65
CA VAL A 625 -21.89 -24.75 16.18
C VAL A 625 -20.57 -24.30 16.77
N GLU A 626 -20.31 -24.58 18.04
CA GLU A 626 -18.97 -24.44 18.61
C GLU A 626 -18.27 -25.80 18.61
N SER A 627 -17.07 -25.85 18.01
CA SER A 627 -16.15 -26.97 18.15
C SER A 627 -15.08 -26.62 19.19
N ALA A 628 -15.00 -27.40 20.26
CA ALA A 628 -13.90 -27.39 21.21
C ALA A 628 -12.82 -28.40 20.77
N GLY A 629 -11.55 -28.02 20.87
CA GLY A 629 -10.41 -28.85 20.48
C GLY A 629 -10.26 -30.14 21.29
N MET A 630 -9.65 -31.16 20.69
CA MET A 630 -9.33 -32.44 21.34
C MET A 630 -7.88 -32.49 21.83
N ASN A 631 -7.73 -32.84 23.11
CA ASN A 631 -6.67 -33.73 23.59
C ASN A 631 -7.18 -35.18 23.49
N GLY A 632 -6.47 -36.05 22.76
CA GLY A 632 -6.53 -37.52 22.91
C GLY A 632 -7.82 -38.27 22.53
N ASN A 633 -7.80 -38.95 21.37
CA ASN A 633 -8.47 -40.23 21.03
C ASN A 633 -9.94 -40.57 21.39
N HIS A 634 -10.85 -39.61 21.59
CA HIS A 634 -12.31 -39.87 21.47
C HIS A 634 -13.10 -38.74 20.79
N MET A 635 -13.86 -39.05 19.74
CA MET A 635 -14.79 -38.12 19.05
C MET A 635 -15.55 -37.23 20.06
N ILE A 636 -15.30 -35.91 20.06
CA ILE A 636 -16.07 -34.94 20.85
C ILE A 636 -17.23 -34.42 20.01
N ALA A 637 -18.43 -34.50 20.56
CA ALA A 637 -19.66 -34.05 19.92
C ALA A 637 -19.66 -32.53 19.70
N SER A 638 -19.96 -32.08 18.49
CA SER A 638 -20.20 -30.66 18.18
C SER A 638 -21.38 -30.14 18.99
N HIS A 639 -21.20 -29.02 19.69
CA HIS A 639 -22.22 -28.48 20.58
C HIS A 639 -22.87 -27.23 19.97
N TRP A 640 -24.19 -27.16 20.08
CA TRP A 640 -24.99 -26.10 19.49
C TRP A 640 -25.17 -24.93 20.46
N VAL A 641 -25.20 -23.73 19.88
CA VAL A 641 -25.37 -22.47 20.58
C VAL A 641 -26.34 -21.59 19.80
N LEU A 642 -27.33 -20.99 20.48
CA LEU A 642 -28.25 -20.03 19.90
C LEU A 642 -27.78 -18.60 20.21
N GLN A 643 -27.60 -17.79 19.17
CA GLN A 643 -27.24 -16.38 19.30
C GLN A 643 -28.51 -15.51 19.29
N LEU A 644 -28.66 -14.67 20.32
CA LEU A 644 -29.75 -13.69 20.43
C LEU A 644 -29.18 -12.29 20.71
N GLU A 645 -29.80 -11.24 20.16
CA GLU A 645 -29.48 -9.88 20.55
C GLU A 645 -29.71 -9.67 22.05
N ARG A 646 -28.84 -8.89 22.71
CA ARG A 646 -28.86 -8.66 24.16
C ARG A 646 -30.23 -8.20 24.67
N LYS A 647 -30.95 -7.39 23.89
CA LYS A 647 -32.30 -6.89 24.25
C LYS A 647 -33.36 -8.01 24.37
N TYR A 648 -33.16 -9.15 23.70
CA TYR A 648 -34.05 -10.31 23.75
C TYR A 648 -33.54 -11.45 24.65
N ALA A 649 -32.36 -11.31 25.24
CA ALA A 649 -31.68 -12.40 25.94
C ALA A 649 -32.43 -12.92 27.18
N LYS A 650 -33.09 -12.05 27.96
CA LYS A 650 -33.87 -12.46 29.14
C LYS A 650 -35.08 -13.30 28.73
N LEU A 651 -35.86 -12.80 27.75
CA LEU A 651 -37.04 -13.49 27.22
C LEU A 651 -36.65 -14.82 26.56
N GLY A 652 -35.59 -14.83 25.74
CA GLY A 652 -35.07 -16.04 25.10
C GLY A 652 -34.64 -17.10 26.12
N LYS A 653 -33.94 -16.71 27.18
CA LYS A 653 -33.54 -17.62 28.27
C LYS A 653 -34.74 -18.26 28.96
N ASP A 654 -35.79 -17.50 29.24
CA ASP A 654 -36.98 -18.00 29.93
C ASP A 654 -37.76 -18.97 29.05
N ILE A 655 -37.87 -18.71 27.74
CA ILE A 655 -38.45 -19.63 26.75
C ILE A 655 -37.63 -20.92 26.69
N LEU A 656 -36.31 -20.83 26.49
CA LEU A 656 -35.44 -22.00 26.39
C LEU A 656 -35.48 -22.86 27.66
N LYS A 657 -35.58 -22.25 28.86
CA LYS A 657 -35.77 -22.98 30.12
C LYS A 657 -37.14 -23.65 30.21
N LYS A 658 -38.21 -22.93 29.85
CA LYS A 658 -39.59 -23.44 29.92
C LYS A 658 -39.79 -24.70 29.08
N PHE A 659 -39.15 -24.77 27.91
CA PHE A 659 -39.25 -25.92 27.01
C PHE A 659 -38.12 -26.95 27.16
N GLY A 660 -37.22 -26.80 28.14
CA GLY A 660 -36.11 -27.73 28.37
C GLY A 660 -35.06 -27.74 27.24
N TRP A 661 -34.98 -26.66 26.47
CA TRP A 661 -34.06 -26.52 25.34
C TRP A 661 -32.73 -25.87 25.72
N LEU A 662 -32.66 -25.23 26.89
CA LEU A 662 -31.42 -24.67 27.42
C LEU A 662 -30.55 -25.78 28.03
N ASP A 663 -29.30 -25.86 27.60
CA ASP A 663 -28.31 -26.77 28.19
C ASP A 663 -27.76 -26.15 29.49
N LEU A 664 -28.34 -26.55 30.62
CA LEU A 664 -27.98 -26.02 31.96
C LEU A 664 -26.57 -26.41 32.41
N GLY A 665 -25.91 -27.36 31.74
CA GLY A 665 -24.53 -27.76 32.04
C GLY A 665 -23.48 -26.79 31.50
N ARG A 666 -23.85 -25.86 30.61
CA ARG A 666 -22.93 -24.89 29.99
C ARG A 666 -23.36 -23.45 30.28
N LYS A 667 -22.39 -22.58 30.55
CA LYS A 667 -22.65 -21.17 30.89
C LYS A 667 -23.04 -20.37 29.64
N VAL A 668 -24.01 -19.49 29.80
CA VAL A 668 -24.36 -18.42 28.84
C VAL A 668 -23.26 -17.37 28.86
N TYR A 669 -22.83 -16.89 27.69
CA TYR A 669 -21.74 -15.93 27.56
C TYR A 669 -22.03 -14.87 26.46
N SER A 670 -21.23 -13.80 26.42
CA SER A 670 -21.24 -12.77 25.36
C SER A 670 -19.82 -12.63 24.79
N ARG A 671 -19.68 -12.29 23.50
CA ARG A 671 -18.37 -11.97 22.89
C ARG A 671 -18.13 -10.45 22.92
N GLU A 672 -16.94 -10.02 22.51
CA GLU A 672 -16.42 -8.64 22.63
C GLU A 672 -17.27 -7.56 21.94
N ASP A 673 -18.22 -7.95 21.09
CA ASP A 673 -19.18 -7.05 20.44
C ASP A 673 -20.23 -6.47 21.39
N GLY A 674 -20.47 -7.10 22.55
CA GLY A 674 -21.44 -6.66 23.56
C GLY A 674 -22.92 -6.72 23.13
N MET A 675 -23.20 -6.85 21.84
CA MET A 675 -24.55 -6.75 21.25
C MET A 675 -25.33 -8.07 21.28
N HIS A 676 -24.65 -9.22 21.38
CA HIS A 676 -25.27 -10.55 21.37
C HIS A 676 -24.94 -11.40 22.60
N ILE A 677 -25.89 -12.26 22.98
CA ILE A 677 -25.75 -13.26 24.03
C ILE A 677 -25.95 -14.65 23.44
N TYR A 678 -25.04 -15.55 23.79
CA TYR A 678 -24.95 -16.90 23.27
C TYR A 678 -25.47 -17.90 24.31
N PHE A 679 -26.51 -18.65 23.94
CA PHE A 679 -27.19 -19.63 24.78
C PHE A 679 -26.82 -21.06 24.35
N PRO A 680 -26.15 -21.84 25.20
CA PRO A 680 -25.98 -23.28 24.96
C PRO A 680 -27.33 -23.99 24.88
N VAL A 681 -27.59 -24.70 23.78
CA VAL A 681 -28.88 -25.37 23.54
C VAL A 681 -28.73 -26.88 23.37
N THR A 682 -29.76 -27.63 23.77
CA THR A 682 -29.81 -29.09 23.62
C THR A 682 -30.22 -29.48 22.20
N LYS A 683 -29.94 -30.72 21.80
CA LYS A 683 -30.33 -31.26 20.48
C LYS A 683 -31.86 -31.24 20.25
N ASN A 684 -32.66 -31.14 21.32
CA ASN A 684 -34.12 -31.11 21.23
C ASN A 684 -34.66 -29.85 20.53
N LEU A 685 -33.95 -28.71 20.63
CA LEU A 685 -34.32 -27.49 19.90
C LEU A 685 -34.24 -27.69 18.38
N MET A 686 -33.21 -28.41 17.92
CA MET A 686 -33.00 -28.68 16.49
C MET A 686 -34.08 -29.55 15.86
N VAL A 687 -34.56 -30.55 16.59
CA VAL A 687 -35.66 -31.42 16.14
C VAL A 687 -36.94 -30.62 15.95
N HIS A 688 -37.13 -29.55 16.73
CA HIS A 688 -38.28 -28.67 16.63
C HIS A 688 -38.15 -27.64 15.50
N ILE A 689 -36.96 -27.06 15.29
CA ILE A 689 -36.73 -26.06 14.22
C ILE A 689 -36.74 -26.68 12.82
N MET A 690 -36.27 -27.93 12.65
CA MET A 690 -36.27 -28.60 11.33
C MET A 690 -37.61 -29.20 10.91
N LYS A 691 -38.63 -29.21 11.79
CA LYS A 691 -39.97 -29.73 11.49
C LYS A 691 -41.04 -28.63 11.33
N GLY A 692 -40.66 -27.37 11.51
CA GLY A 692 -41.57 -26.22 11.53
C GLY A 692 -41.53 -25.38 10.27
#